data_AF-A0AAT9SXA9-F1
#
_entry.id   AF-A0AAT9SXA9-F1
#
_cell.length_a   1.000
_cell.length_b   1.000
_cell.length_c   1.000
_cell.angle_alpha   90.00
_cell.angle_beta   90.00
_cell.angle_gamma   90.00
#
_symmetry.space_group_name_H-M   'P 1'
#
loop_
_entity.id
_entity.type
_entity.pdbx_description
1 polymer ?
#
loop_
_entity_poly.entity_id
_entity_poly.type
_entity_poly.pdbx_seq_one_letter_code
_entity_poly.pdbx_strand_id
1 'polypeptide(L)'
;MSSDPKEPIYQFTAATVVDQGKAATKLIEIEPDGTVRKTSYDTGATYWRLKEIDEPDHQAMAAMLRRLSTHKRICLLAGAPLPHVDLAVPNYRRSNNADPSTNTLCNAPRACLVIDIDGAAVPDGLGHGERIAEAASWLRDNCLPASFKGVTAIAIPSSSTGLYAAEDGTWTKAWLKLFFLLDRAHPLEALYRWARGAKIAGFAVDPAVLLPSQPIYVSRPVFVNCADPVPPELHAVVIDGPVSDRVTLDVQQFETPLVAADAWSAKARADTGSDWHAVLDAELGGEQGFFQVLTVALGLAAKSAATDEEITATIKALLTERADRDRQNEYDRSWVLSTLRRFRAADHGRRARIEAGLSLLLTSPAAARDHGGHPMPDPTLARHAGSASEGAAHAVNGHSPITVSMAVVPDCSGGDDCDLPDATQATAAGVLAERVVAAHQQMPTSDHANIKPTVLAQVDANQPEGDADTEYEQLAAEYRVAEAEAEANPYAGHGCNDLITIVQGLDHNDPALVDRCKRLIDAAIAARFEPLLKGRVRKALAVKLGITQTSVREQWETQEKAWAKANVPKPDEIEAQEAEEKAAAAEARQTEAAGLWTKVSPLAVDPALMDRLRRFVADAGVVGEQAGAVSLFLTLVSRLLPDRGLCLLRRGAASSGKNHLPEIMLKMMPEGDVITASGGSPKSLPYMGGADNRGALAHKVLYIPEAASIAPRGSVENDNTIMLRTLISEGRIVYQVVVTRQDGPPETVEIVKDGPIAVVLTSARNNIEAELLTRLVLADTDESAALTERVCASILKRATQRRLRSTVAELELWRDYHRWLALGGPYDVVVPFARAIGVAYGGMAVPLRVRRDINSILAAIKASAIAHKAQRAIDGDGCIIATLDDYRHAWTALAGGLAAVYKPQVSAGVMTLVRTLEAMLAEAVAARKAKVAEHHKAHGPGASLPHDLRPVTTVIATVRQIMARLGIASRDTVASRIEAALTSGVLEVVNPTAPRNAPREYRVRVSSTALRAQIAGSAAMPAPDAVAALVADPDVLEAALAQAEAAALAAPEHDDATTETMALGDEPETDDDVADIV
;
A
#
# COMPACT_ATOMS: atom_id res chain seq x y z
N MET A 1 1.95 -8.98 16.06
CA MET A 1 2.19 -8.23 17.31
C MET A 1 1.30 -8.79 18.41
N SER A 2 1.89 -9.19 19.54
CA SER A 2 1.17 -9.69 20.72
C SER A 2 0.30 -8.58 21.34
N SER A 3 -0.79 -8.96 22.01
CA SER A 3 -1.79 -8.05 22.60
C SER A 3 -1.82 -8.10 24.14
N ASP A 4 -0.72 -8.47 24.79
CA ASP A 4 -0.43 -7.91 26.11
C ASP A 4 0.15 -6.50 25.93
N PRO A 5 -0.25 -5.52 26.76
CA PRO A 5 0.44 -4.25 26.79
C PRO A 5 1.84 -4.49 27.36
N LYS A 6 2.84 -4.61 26.46
CA LYS A 6 4.25 -4.52 26.84
C LYS A 6 4.40 -3.33 27.77
N GLU A 7 5.06 -3.55 28.89
CA GLU A 7 5.31 -2.49 29.86
C GLU A 7 5.98 -1.28 29.16
N PRO A 8 5.66 -0.03 29.54
CA PRO A 8 6.32 1.14 28.96
C PRO A 8 7.83 1.04 29.11
N ILE A 9 8.55 1.04 27.97
CA ILE A 9 10.01 1.00 27.87
C ILE A 9 10.52 2.17 27.01
N TYR A 10 11.81 2.48 27.10
CA TYR A 10 12.47 3.43 26.19
C TYR A 10 12.68 2.77 24.83
N GLN A 11 12.18 3.40 23.76
CA GLN A 11 12.32 2.89 22.39
C GLN A 11 12.81 3.97 21.42
N PHE A 12 13.97 3.77 20.82
CA PHE A 12 14.57 4.70 19.86
C PHE A 12 15.17 3.95 18.66
N THR A 13 15.47 4.66 17.58
CA THR A 13 16.37 4.14 16.53
C THR A 13 17.74 4.79 16.69
N ALA A 14 18.79 4.02 16.97
CA ALA A 14 20.15 4.48 16.78
C ALA A 14 20.47 4.62 15.29
N ALA A 15 21.04 5.76 14.93
CA ALA A 15 21.51 6.06 13.59
C ALA A 15 23.02 6.36 13.64
N THR A 16 23.80 5.49 12.99
CA THR A 16 25.26 5.60 12.91
C THR A 16 25.67 6.14 11.55
N VAL A 17 26.37 7.27 11.51
CA VAL A 17 26.85 7.88 10.26
C VAL A 17 27.88 6.95 9.60
N VAL A 18 27.63 6.57 8.35
CA VAL A 18 28.52 5.68 7.57
C VAL A 18 29.55 6.48 6.78
N ASP A 19 29.21 7.69 6.34
CA ASP A 19 30.10 8.57 5.57
C ASP A 19 31.41 8.89 6.33
N GLN A 20 32.56 8.67 5.68
CA GLN A 20 33.87 8.85 6.32
C GLN A 20 34.18 10.30 6.71
N GLY A 21 34.89 10.49 7.82
CA GLY A 21 35.25 11.80 8.37
C GLY A 21 34.07 12.59 8.96
N LYS A 22 32.83 12.12 8.82
CA LYS A 22 31.62 12.77 9.36
C LYS A 22 31.33 12.26 10.78
N ALA A 23 30.78 13.14 11.61
CA ALA A 23 30.44 12.87 13.01
C ALA A 23 28.98 13.23 13.30
N ALA A 24 28.33 12.46 14.18
CA ALA A 24 27.01 12.75 14.74
C ALA A 24 27.14 13.51 16.07
N THR A 25 28.09 14.46 16.13
CA THR A 25 28.30 15.34 17.27
C THR A 25 28.87 16.67 16.79
N LYS A 26 28.78 17.72 17.61
CA LYS A 26 29.32 19.04 17.27
C LYS A 26 30.82 19.09 17.56
N LEU A 27 31.55 19.86 16.77
CA LEU A 27 32.93 20.24 17.07
C LEU A 27 32.93 21.64 17.71
N ILE A 28 33.68 21.78 18.80
CA ILE A 28 33.72 22.96 19.65
C ILE A 28 35.18 23.40 19.79
N GLU A 29 35.46 24.62 19.35
CA GLU A 29 36.74 25.30 19.50
C GLU A 29 36.52 26.53 20.39
N ILE A 30 37.47 26.80 21.29
CA ILE A 30 37.56 28.08 21.98
C ILE A 30 38.73 28.83 21.37
N GLU A 31 38.46 29.99 20.77
CA GLU A 31 39.48 30.84 20.16
C GLU A 31 40.28 31.60 21.25
N PRO A 32 41.51 32.09 20.96
CA PRO A 32 42.38 32.68 21.98
C PRO A 32 41.85 33.93 22.69
N ASP A 33 40.78 34.54 22.16
CA ASP A 33 40.06 35.68 22.75
C ASP A 33 38.90 35.27 23.68
N GLY A 34 38.64 33.96 23.82
CA GLY A 34 37.53 33.39 24.58
C GLY A 34 36.27 33.07 23.74
N THR A 35 36.26 33.36 22.44
CA THR A 35 35.10 33.12 21.58
C THR A 35 34.87 31.63 21.35
N VAL A 36 33.65 31.14 21.65
CA VAL A 36 33.28 29.72 21.45
C VAL A 36 32.77 29.50 20.03
N ARG A 37 33.62 28.95 19.15
CA ARG A 37 33.25 28.54 17.80
C ARG A 37 32.62 27.15 17.79
N LYS A 38 31.37 27.05 17.37
CA LYS A 38 30.63 25.78 17.21
C LYS A 38 30.46 25.43 15.74
N THR A 39 31.23 24.45 15.28
CA THR A 39 31.02 23.85 13.97
C THR A 39 29.86 22.86 14.09
N SER A 40 28.70 23.27 13.56
CA SER A 40 27.53 22.40 13.45
C SER A 40 27.82 21.21 12.55
N TYR A 41 26.98 20.18 12.66
CA TYR A 41 27.05 18.97 11.85
C TYR A 41 27.22 19.27 10.35
N ASP A 42 28.17 18.57 9.75
CA ASP A 42 28.52 18.67 8.35
C ASP A 42 27.30 18.28 7.49
N THR A 43 26.81 19.21 6.66
CA THR A 43 25.51 19.12 5.97
C THR A 43 25.45 18.07 4.85
N GLY A 44 26.50 17.26 4.70
CA GLY A 44 26.61 16.16 3.72
C GLY A 44 26.38 14.74 4.25
N ALA A 45 26.13 14.52 5.55
CA ALA A 45 25.89 13.18 6.10
C ALA A 45 24.60 12.55 5.55
N THR A 46 24.75 11.68 4.56
CA THR A 46 23.72 11.18 3.66
C THR A 46 23.26 9.77 4.04
N TYR A 47 24.19 8.90 4.45
CA TYR A 47 23.93 7.48 4.74
C TYR A 47 24.20 7.09 6.21
N TRP A 48 23.28 6.29 6.75
CA TRP A 48 23.18 5.95 8.17
C TRP A 48 22.82 4.47 8.33
N ARG A 49 23.58 3.70 9.12
CA ARG A 49 23.15 2.37 9.56
C ARG A 49 22.15 2.56 10.71
N LEU A 50 20.99 1.90 10.64
CA LEU A 50 19.88 2.06 11.58
C LEU A 50 19.74 0.78 12.42
N LYS A 51 19.63 0.91 13.75
CA LYS A 51 19.32 -0.20 14.67
C LYS A 51 18.30 0.27 15.69
N GLU A 52 17.25 -0.49 15.94
CA GLU A 52 16.31 -0.18 17.03
C GLU A 52 16.94 -0.49 18.40
N ILE A 53 16.61 0.33 19.40
CA ILE A 53 17.07 0.21 20.79
C ILE A 53 15.82 0.20 21.67
N ASP A 54 15.68 -0.88 22.43
CA ASP A 54 14.66 -1.06 23.47
C ASP A 54 15.38 -1.19 24.83
N GLU A 55 15.13 -0.26 25.76
CA GLU A 55 15.74 -0.25 27.11
C GLU A 55 14.65 -0.23 28.20
N PRO A 56 14.67 -1.15 29.18
CA PRO A 56 13.50 -1.41 30.04
C PRO A 56 13.21 -0.31 31.06
N ASP A 57 14.24 0.39 31.55
CA ASP A 57 14.12 1.35 32.65
C ASP A 57 15.13 2.51 32.56
N HIS A 58 15.05 3.43 33.53
CA HIS A 58 15.89 4.63 33.61
C HIS A 58 17.38 4.32 33.78
N GLN A 59 17.75 3.26 34.50
CA GLN A 59 19.14 2.89 34.75
C GLN A 59 19.76 2.22 33.52
N ALA A 60 19.03 1.30 32.88
CA ALA A 60 19.43 0.65 31.65
C ALA A 60 19.61 1.67 30.51
N MET A 61 18.62 2.54 30.31
CA MET A 61 18.70 3.63 29.33
C MET A 61 19.81 4.65 29.67
N ALA A 62 20.04 4.98 30.95
CA ALA A 62 21.15 5.86 31.33
C ALA A 62 22.52 5.21 31.07
N ALA A 63 22.67 3.91 31.34
CA ALA A 63 23.88 3.16 31.01
C ALA A 63 24.12 3.11 29.49
N MET A 64 23.07 2.89 28.70
CA MET A 64 23.13 2.98 27.23
C MET A 64 23.54 4.38 26.77
N LEU A 65 22.95 5.45 27.30
CA LEU A 65 23.32 6.83 26.98
C LEU A 65 24.78 7.15 27.34
N ARG A 66 25.31 6.64 28.48
CA ARG A 66 26.74 6.77 28.80
C ARG A 66 27.63 6.08 27.76
N ARG A 67 27.29 4.85 27.34
CA ARG A 67 28.01 4.13 26.27
C ARG A 67 27.99 4.94 24.97
N LEU A 68 26.81 5.35 24.51
CA LEU A 68 26.61 6.15 23.30
C LEU A 68 27.35 7.50 23.35
N SER A 69 27.50 8.13 24.53
CA SER A 69 28.23 9.40 24.66
C SER A 69 29.68 9.32 24.15
N THR A 70 30.30 8.14 24.19
CA THR A 70 31.68 7.90 23.71
C THR A 70 31.78 7.78 22.17
N HIS A 71 30.67 7.46 21.48
CA HIS A 71 30.66 7.10 20.06
C HIS A 71 30.26 8.28 19.15
N LYS A 72 31.22 9.15 18.83
CA LYS A 72 31.10 10.38 18.00
C LYS A 72 30.31 10.29 16.69
N ARG A 73 29.95 9.10 16.20
CA ARG A 73 29.22 8.84 14.94
C ARG A 73 27.76 8.42 15.14
N ILE A 74 27.28 8.31 16.39
CA ILE A 74 25.92 7.81 16.70
C ILE A 74 25.02 8.94 17.25
N CYS A 75 23.78 8.98 16.79
CA CYS A 75 22.68 9.73 17.42
C CYS A 75 21.43 8.86 17.56
N LEU A 76 20.46 9.29 18.35
CA LEU A 76 19.15 8.65 18.45
C LEU A 76 18.12 9.35 17.55
N LEU A 77 17.08 8.62 17.14
CA LEU A 77 15.91 9.11 16.40
C LEU A 77 14.64 8.63 17.09
N ALA A 78 13.62 9.49 17.15
CA ALA A 78 12.33 9.15 17.74
C ALA A 78 11.48 8.25 16.81
N GLY A 79 11.68 8.33 15.49
CA GLY A 79 11.01 7.47 14.52
C GLY A 79 11.42 6.00 14.64
N ALA A 80 10.61 5.10 14.08
CA ALA A 80 11.01 3.71 13.82
C ALA A 80 11.35 3.55 12.33
N PRO A 81 12.17 2.57 11.93
CA PRO A 81 12.35 2.23 10.52
C PRO A 81 11.04 1.78 9.89
N LEU A 82 10.86 2.01 8.59
CA LEU A 82 9.72 1.48 7.85
C LEU A 82 9.92 -0.03 7.56
N PRO A 83 8.87 -0.87 7.55
CA PRO A 83 9.02 -2.34 7.43
C PRO A 83 9.66 -2.86 6.14
N HIS A 84 9.87 -2.01 5.13
CA HIS A 84 10.54 -2.34 3.87
C HIS A 84 12.00 -1.84 3.80
N VAL A 85 12.51 -1.27 4.91
CA VAL A 85 13.86 -0.74 5.01
C VAL A 85 14.76 -1.86 5.49
N ASP A 86 15.62 -2.35 4.60
CA ASP A 86 16.69 -3.27 4.96
C ASP A 86 17.66 -2.57 5.93
N LEU A 87 17.76 -3.06 7.17
CA LEU A 87 18.60 -2.49 8.21
C LEU A 87 20.06 -2.93 8.12
N ALA A 88 20.39 -3.96 7.34
CA ALA A 88 21.77 -4.41 7.14
C ALA A 88 22.60 -3.39 6.36
N VAL A 89 21.95 -2.62 5.46
CA VAL A 89 22.60 -1.63 4.59
C VAL A 89 22.53 -0.18 5.12
N PRO A 90 23.45 0.70 4.69
CA PRO A 90 23.38 2.13 4.95
C PRO A 90 22.15 2.77 4.27
N ASN A 91 21.30 3.40 5.07
CA ASN A 91 20.05 4.02 4.65
C ASN A 91 20.10 5.55 4.68
N TYR A 92 19.27 6.20 3.88
CA TYR A 92 19.00 7.62 4.04
C TYR A 92 18.21 7.88 5.34
N ARG A 93 18.28 9.09 5.89
CA ARG A 93 17.45 9.52 7.03
C ARG A 93 16.27 10.38 6.56
N ARG A 94 15.15 9.76 6.15
CA ARG A 94 14.02 10.42 5.47
C ARG A 94 12.68 10.05 6.12
N SER A 95 11.82 11.03 6.41
CA SER A 95 10.47 10.76 6.97
C SER A 95 9.34 11.68 6.47
N ASN A 96 9.61 12.58 5.53
CA ASN A 96 8.66 13.61 5.08
C ASN A 96 8.88 14.00 3.60
N ASN A 97 9.34 13.07 2.77
CA ASN A 97 9.43 13.29 1.33
C ASN A 97 8.06 13.27 0.65
N ALA A 98 7.97 13.97 -0.48
CA ALA A 98 6.78 13.99 -1.34
C ALA A 98 6.44 12.64 -1.98
N ASP A 99 7.42 11.73 -2.03
CA ASP A 99 7.23 10.32 -2.33
C ASP A 99 7.43 9.49 -1.04
N PRO A 100 6.34 8.98 -0.43
CA PRO A 100 6.40 8.20 0.80
C PRO A 100 7.20 6.90 0.67
N SER A 101 7.36 6.34 -0.53
CA SER A 101 8.16 5.12 -0.74
C SER A 101 9.66 5.37 -0.57
N THR A 102 10.09 6.64 -0.56
CA THR A 102 11.48 7.04 -0.34
C THR A 102 11.77 7.44 1.11
N ASN A 103 10.77 7.37 1.99
CA ASN A 103 10.98 7.54 3.43
C ASN A 103 11.56 6.24 4.00
N THR A 104 12.43 6.39 5.00
CA THR A 104 13.03 5.27 5.73
C THR A 104 12.55 5.20 7.17
N LEU A 105 11.91 6.26 7.68
CA LEU A 105 11.48 6.40 9.06
C LEU A 105 10.01 6.84 9.13
N CYS A 106 9.27 6.30 10.09
CA CYS A 106 7.84 6.58 10.31
C CYS A 106 7.53 7.09 11.72
N ASN A 107 6.32 7.63 11.89
CA ASN A 107 5.73 7.91 13.20
C ASN A 107 5.28 6.57 13.84
N ALA A 108 6.09 6.02 14.74
CA ALA A 108 5.68 4.91 15.60
C ALA A 108 5.05 5.42 16.91
N PRO A 109 4.20 4.63 17.60
CA PRO A 109 3.88 4.89 19.00
C PRO A 109 5.14 4.78 19.87
N ARG A 110 5.35 5.73 20.77
CA ARG A 110 6.49 5.75 21.71
C ARG A 110 6.01 5.96 23.14
N ALA A 111 6.58 5.20 24.06
CA ALA A 111 6.39 5.37 25.51
C ALA A 111 7.49 6.23 26.15
N CYS A 112 8.44 6.74 25.37
CA CYS A 112 9.48 7.64 25.82
C CYS A 112 9.27 9.05 25.25
N LEU A 113 9.59 10.06 26.06
CA LEU A 113 9.54 11.47 25.68
C LEU A 113 10.88 12.13 25.94
N VAL A 114 11.44 12.80 24.93
CA VAL A 114 12.67 13.59 25.06
C VAL A 114 12.31 15.07 24.98
N ILE A 115 12.81 15.85 25.92
CA ILE A 115 12.67 17.30 25.96
C ILE A 115 14.08 17.90 25.84
N ASP A 116 14.34 18.62 24.75
CA ASP A 116 15.57 19.39 24.57
C ASP A 116 15.37 20.80 25.17
N ILE A 117 16.24 21.17 26.11
CA ILE A 117 16.22 22.45 26.81
C ILE A 117 17.43 23.26 26.34
N ASP A 118 17.16 24.29 25.55
CA ASP A 118 18.17 25.16 24.95
C ASP A 118 18.17 26.55 25.63
N GLY A 119 19.04 26.75 26.62
CA GLY A 119 19.30 28.06 27.24
C GLY A 119 18.23 28.56 28.20
N ALA A 120 17.50 27.64 28.86
CA ALA A 120 16.49 28.01 29.84
C ALA A 120 17.12 28.69 31.07
N ALA A 121 16.45 29.72 31.59
CA ALA A 121 16.89 30.46 32.77
C ALA A 121 16.87 29.56 34.01
N VAL A 122 17.92 29.62 34.82
CA VAL A 122 18.07 28.89 36.08
C VAL A 122 18.70 29.80 37.16
N PRO A 123 18.51 29.50 38.46
CA PRO A 123 19.28 30.12 39.52
C PRO A 123 20.79 30.10 39.27
N ASP A 124 21.49 31.13 39.73
CA ASP A 124 22.93 31.25 39.53
C ASP A 124 23.70 30.03 40.05
N GLY A 125 24.78 29.69 39.33
CA GLY A 125 25.59 28.49 39.54
C GLY A 125 24.96 27.20 38.99
N LEU A 126 23.68 27.14 38.63
CA LEU A 126 23.08 25.92 38.05
C LEU A 126 23.36 25.76 36.54
N GLY A 127 23.78 26.82 35.84
CA GLY A 127 24.24 26.71 34.45
C GLY A 127 25.58 25.96 34.27
N HIS A 128 26.29 25.69 35.36
CA HIS A 128 27.62 25.07 35.35
C HIS A 128 27.58 23.57 34.99
N GLY A 129 28.55 23.10 34.20
CA GLY A 129 28.54 21.72 33.66
C GLY A 129 28.58 20.62 34.72
N GLU A 130 29.23 20.87 35.85
CA GLU A 130 29.30 19.93 36.99
C GLU A 130 27.97 19.80 37.77
N ARG A 131 27.03 20.73 37.60
CA ARG A 131 25.76 20.79 38.37
C ARG A 131 24.53 20.37 37.55
N ILE A 132 24.76 19.60 36.49
CA ILE A 132 23.71 19.21 35.54
C ILE A 132 22.50 18.51 36.20
N ALA A 133 22.71 17.66 37.21
CA ALA A 133 21.64 16.96 37.91
C ALA A 133 20.74 17.91 38.74
N GLU A 134 21.36 18.91 39.39
CA GLU A 134 20.64 19.94 40.13
C GLU A 134 19.87 20.86 39.18
N ALA A 135 20.51 21.28 38.08
CA ALA A 135 19.91 22.10 37.04
C ALA A 135 18.69 21.42 36.40
N ALA A 136 18.83 20.15 36.05
CA ALA A 136 17.77 19.32 35.48
C ALA A 136 16.62 19.09 36.46
N SER A 137 16.91 18.84 37.74
CA SER A 137 15.88 18.76 38.80
C SER A 137 15.07 20.06 38.88
N TRP A 138 15.77 21.19 38.90
CA TRP A 138 15.13 22.51 38.95
C TRP A 138 14.30 22.79 37.68
N LEU A 139 14.83 22.50 36.50
CA LEU A 139 14.13 22.69 35.22
C LEU A 139 12.88 21.81 35.10
N ARG A 140 12.97 20.53 35.51
CA ARG A 140 11.83 19.61 35.57
C ARG A 140 10.69 20.18 36.42
N ASP A 141 11.03 20.72 37.59
CA ASP A 141 10.05 21.09 38.61
C ASP A 141 9.51 22.52 38.49
N ASN A 142 10.16 23.38 37.67
CA ASN A 142 9.83 24.81 37.52
C ASN A 142 9.60 25.28 36.06
N CYS A 143 10.10 24.58 35.04
CA CYS A 143 10.04 25.00 33.63
C CYS A 143 9.24 24.07 32.71
N LEU A 144 8.75 22.93 33.22
CA LEU A 144 7.89 21.99 32.51
C LEU A 144 6.45 22.01 33.08
N PRO A 145 5.46 21.46 32.34
CA PRO A 145 4.11 21.29 32.85
C PRO A 145 4.04 20.46 34.14
N ALA A 146 3.00 20.68 34.94
CA ALA A 146 2.88 20.09 36.29
C ALA A 146 2.95 18.55 36.33
N SER A 147 2.65 17.85 35.22
CA SER A 147 2.76 16.39 35.09
C SER A 147 4.20 15.85 35.14
N PHE A 148 5.22 16.71 35.00
CA PHE A 148 6.63 16.34 35.06
C PHE A 148 7.25 16.55 36.45
N LYS A 149 6.58 17.29 37.34
CA LYS A 149 7.12 17.70 38.63
C LYS A 149 7.34 16.49 39.54
N GLY A 150 8.58 16.31 40.00
CA GLY A 150 8.97 15.21 40.86
C GLY A 150 8.94 13.83 40.19
N VAL A 151 8.98 13.76 38.86
CA VAL A 151 9.03 12.49 38.10
C VAL A 151 10.46 12.09 37.78
N THR A 152 10.77 10.79 37.80
CA THR A 152 12.10 10.27 37.47
C THR A 152 12.45 10.59 36.03
N ALA A 153 13.70 10.99 35.78
CA ALA A 153 14.17 11.41 34.46
C ALA A 153 15.65 11.08 34.27
N ILE A 154 16.10 10.99 33.03
CA ILE A 154 17.53 10.95 32.70
C ILE A 154 17.94 12.31 32.12
N ALA A 155 18.92 12.97 32.73
CA ALA A 155 19.53 14.17 32.18
C ALA A 155 20.83 13.82 31.43
N ILE A 156 21.00 14.39 30.24
CA ILE A 156 22.26 14.38 29.49
C ILE A 156 22.67 15.80 29.09
N PRO A 157 23.97 16.11 29.00
CA PRO A 157 24.43 17.42 28.53
C PRO A 157 24.05 17.64 27.07
N SER A 158 23.78 18.88 26.73
CA SER A 158 23.74 19.35 25.35
C SER A 158 25.12 19.88 24.95
N SER A 159 25.35 20.03 23.65
CA SER A 159 26.56 20.67 23.08
C SER A 159 26.83 22.13 23.52
N SER A 160 26.02 22.68 24.43
CA SER A 160 26.15 24.04 24.98
C SER A 160 26.31 24.04 26.51
N THR A 161 26.18 22.90 27.18
CA THR A 161 26.30 22.79 28.65
C THR A 161 27.67 23.27 29.11
N GLY A 162 27.71 24.15 30.13
CA GLY A 162 28.96 24.64 30.71
C GLY A 162 29.83 25.52 29.79
N LEU A 163 29.31 26.05 28.67
CA LEU A 163 30.09 26.87 27.73
C LEU A 163 29.81 28.38 27.75
N TYR A 164 28.75 28.81 28.44
CA TYR A 164 28.33 30.22 28.45
C TYR A 164 28.01 30.68 29.88
N ALA A 165 28.96 31.38 30.50
CA ALA A 165 28.67 32.30 31.59
C ALA A 165 28.16 33.63 31.02
N ALA A 166 27.45 34.42 31.83
CA ALA A 166 27.12 35.80 31.51
C ALA A 166 28.37 36.71 31.59
N GLU A 167 28.28 37.95 31.08
CA GLU A 167 29.39 38.92 31.07
C GLU A 167 29.93 39.26 32.47
N ASP A 168 29.11 39.09 33.51
CA ASP A 168 29.46 39.27 34.93
C ASP A 168 30.05 38.00 35.59
N GLY A 169 30.16 36.90 34.84
CA GLY A 169 30.65 35.60 35.31
C GLY A 169 29.59 34.68 35.92
N THR A 170 28.31 35.07 35.94
CA THR A 170 27.22 34.25 36.51
C THR A 170 26.77 33.13 35.56
N TRP A 171 26.19 32.06 36.13
CA TRP A 171 25.73 30.85 35.42
C TRP A 171 24.20 30.71 35.49
N THR A 172 23.51 31.65 34.86
CA THR A 172 22.04 31.84 34.95
C THR A 172 21.23 31.14 33.84
N LYS A 173 21.88 30.36 32.95
CA LYS A 173 21.22 29.59 31.89
C LYS A 173 21.77 28.16 31.83
N ALA A 174 20.88 27.21 31.59
CA ALA A 174 21.21 25.79 31.46
C ALA A 174 20.82 25.22 30.10
N TRP A 175 21.62 24.25 29.65
CA TRP A 175 21.43 23.51 28.40
C TRP A 175 21.54 22.02 28.71
N LEU A 176 20.51 21.24 28.43
CA LEU A 176 20.49 19.78 28.66
C LEU A 176 19.28 19.14 27.97
N LYS A 177 19.26 17.81 27.89
CA LYS A 177 18.09 17.03 27.47
C LYS A 177 17.58 16.19 28.62
N LEU A 178 16.26 16.09 28.74
CA LEU A 178 15.58 15.23 29.70
C LEU A 178 14.85 14.10 28.97
N PHE A 179 15.08 12.86 29.40
CA PHE A 179 14.42 11.66 28.89
C PHE A 179 13.47 11.14 29.97
N PHE A 180 12.18 11.05 29.63
CA PHE A 180 11.11 10.58 30.51
C PHE A 180 10.49 9.30 29.95
N LEU A 181 10.05 8.43 30.86
CA LEU A 181 9.17 7.31 30.56
C LEU A 181 7.71 7.72 30.81
N LEU A 182 6.81 7.37 29.89
CA LEU A 182 5.38 7.66 29.98
C LEU A 182 4.61 6.49 30.63
N ASP A 183 3.40 6.74 31.13
CA ASP A 183 2.50 5.70 31.66
C ASP A 183 2.03 4.70 30.58
N ARG A 184 2.07 5.11 29.31
CA ARG A 184 1.68 4.34 28.13
C ARG A 184 2.32 4.89 26.86
N ALA A 185 2.34 4.10 25.78
CA ALA A 185 2.76 4.58 24.48
C ALA A 185 1.73 5.54 23.86
N HIS A 186 2.21 6.65 23.30
CA HIS A 186 1.42 7.62 22.53
C HIS A 186 1.94 7.69 21.09
N PRO A 187 1.10 7.95 20.07
CA PRO A 187 1.57 8.21 18.71
C PRO A 187 2.59 9.36 18.70
N LEU A 188 3.75 9.18 18.04
CA LEU A 188 4.80 10.21 18.01
C LEU A 188 4.30 11.55 17.45
N GLU A 189 3.36 11.53 16.50
CA GLU A 189 2.69 12.74 16.01
C GLU A 189 1.90 13.47 17.12
N ALA A 190 1.23 12.75 18.01
CA ALA A 190 0.51 13.36 19.13
C ALA A 190 1.47 13.97 20.17
N LEU A 191 2.62 13.32 20.41
CA LEU A 191 3.69 13.89 21.24
C LEU A 191 4.28 15.16 20.61
N TYR A 192 4.50 15.15 19.28
CA TYR A 192 4.94 16.32 18.52
C TYR A 192 3.93 17.49 18.58
N ARG A 193 2.63 17.21 18.43
CA ARG A 193 1.55 18.22 18.61
C ARG A 193 1.54 18.79 20.02
N TRP A 194 1.57 17.93 21.04
CA TRP A 194 1.65 18.34 22.43
C TRP A 194 2.85 19.25 22.68
N ALA A 195 4.04 18.91 22.18
CA ALA A 195 5.25 19.71 22.34
C ALA A 195 5.16 21.07 21.61
N ARG A 196 4.54 21.14 20.42
CA ARG A 196 4.24 22.42 19.76
C ARG A 196 3.32 23.28 20.63
N GLY A 197 2.25 22.71 21.16
CA GLY A 197 1.31 23.40 22.04
C GLY A 197 1.97 23.87 23.35
N ALA A 198 2.81 23.05 23.97
CA ALA A 198 3.57 23.40 25.17
C ALA A 198 4.53 24.58 24.91
N LYS A 199 5.22 24.59 23.76
CA LYS A 199 6.08 25.70 23.33
C LYS A 199 5.30 26.99 23.12
N ILE A 200 4.11 26.92 22.51
CA ILE A 200 3.18 28.06 22.36
C ILE A 200 2.72 28.58 23.73
N ALA A 201 2.47 27.68 24.68
CA ALA A 201 2.12 28.02 26.06
C ALA A 201 3.30 28.53 26.92
N GLY A 202 4.51 28.67 26.34
CA GLY A 202 5.68 29.26 27.00
C GLY A 202 6.57 28.28 27.77
N PHE A 203 6.33 26.96 27.69
CA PHE A 203 7.20 25.97 28.33
C PHE A 203 8.50 25.74 27.53
N ALA A 204 9.57 25.37 28.25
CA ALA A 204 10.90 25.12 27.68
C ALA A 204 10.98 23.76 26.98
N VAL A 205 10.22 23.59 25.89
CA VAL A 205 10.12 22.35 25.12
C VAL A 205 10.39 22.63 23.65
N ASP A 206 11.39 21.99 23.05
CA ASP A 206 11.54 22.00 21.59
C ASP A 206 10.85 20.80 20.91
N PRO A 207 9.82 21.01 20.06
CA PRO A 207 9.14 19.91 19.38
C PRO A 207 9.99 19.22 18.32
N ALA A 208 11.12 19.78 17.87
CA ALA A 208 11.88 19.23 16.75
C ALA A 208 12.38 17.80 17.02
N VAL A 209 12.81 17.49 18.25
CA VAL A 209 13.32 16.16 18.64
C VAL A 209 12.28 15.03 18.56
N LEU A 210 10.99 15.36 18.38
CA LEU A 210 9.89 14.41 18.21
C LEU A 210 9.51 14.19 16.73
N LEU A 211 10.24 14.77 15.78
CA LEU A 211 10.11 14.44 14.36
C LEU A 211 10.85 13.12 14.04
N PRO A 212 10.28 12.19 13.24
CA PRO A 212 10.84 10.85 13.08
C PRO A 212 12.30 10.79 12.60
N SER A 213 12.70 11.71 11.71
CA SER A 213 14.05 11.80 11.13
C SER A 213 14.94 12.86 11.77
N GLN A 214 14.54 13.49 12.88
CA GLN A 214 15.38 14.49 13.55
C GLN A 214 16.40 13.81 14.47
N PRO A 215 17.71 14.10 14.33
CA PRO A 215 18.74 13.54 15.20
C PRO A 215 18.68 14.14 16.60
N ILE A 216 18.55 13.26 17.59
CA ILE A 216 18.76 13.54 19.01
C ILE A 216 20.23 13.24 19.30
N TYR A 217 21.04 14.29 19.37
CA TYR A 217 22.46 14.16 19.66
C TYR A 217 22.69 13.79 21.12
N VAL A 218 23.24 12.60 21.34
CA VAL A 218 23.63 12.02 22.65
C VAL A 218 25.15 11.82 22.79
N SER A 219 25.89 11.98 21.69
CA SER A 219 27.35 11.90 21.65
C SER A 219 28.00 13.13 22.31
N ARG A 220 29.09 12.90 23.06
CA ARG A 220 29.95 13.97 23.59
C ARG A 220 30.49 14.85 22.46
N PRO A 221 30.54 16.19 22.60
CA PRO A 221 31.16 17.07 21.61
C PRO A 221 32.65 16.80 21.42
N VAL A 222 33.17 17.08 20.23
CA VAL A 222 34.62 17.09 19.98
C VAL A 222 35.17 18.45 20.37
N PHE A 223 35.76 18.53 21.55
CA PHE A 223 36.47 19.71 22.04
C PHE A 223 37.87 19.77 21.43
N VAL A 224 38.23 20.92 20.86
CA VAL A 224 39.51 21.19 20.22
C VAL A 224 40.13 22.42 20.88
N ASN A 225 41.36 22.27 21.38
CA ASN A 225 42.10 23.29 22.15
C ASN A 225 41.42 23.74 23.46
N CYS A 226 40.42 23.01 23.96
CA CYS A 226 39.73 23.27 25.21
C CYS A 226 39.40 21.97 25.96
N ALA A 227 39.20 22.07 27.27
CA ALA A 227 38.67 20.97 28.08
C ALA A 227 37.14 20.85 27.88
N ASP A 228 36.60 19.65 28.11
CA ASP A 228 35.15 19.46 28.22
C ASP A 228 34.69 20.01 29.58
N PRO A 229 33.72 20.95 29.63
CA PRO A 229 33.18 21.48 30.87
C PRO A 229 32.26 20.51 31.62
N VAL A 230 31.97 19.32 31.07
CA VAL A 230 31.15 18.29 31.70
C VAL A 230 31.98 17.02 31.99
N PRO A 231 32.18 16.65 33.27
CA PRO A 231 32.84 15.40 33.67
C PRO A 231 32.21 14.16 32.99
N PRO A 232 33.01 13.17 32.53
CA PRO A 232 32.53 11.97 31.82
C PRO A 232 31.35 11.24 32.49
N GLU A 233 31.39 11.12 33.82
CA GLU A 233 30.38 10.48 34.65
C GLU A 233 29.02 11.20 34.62
N LEU A 234 28.99 12.49 34.26
CA LEU A 234 27.78 13.31 34.15
C LEU A 234 27.18 13.34 32.72
N HIS A 235 27.73 12.58 31.76
CA HIS A 235 27.17 12.52 30.39
C HIS A 235 25.82 11.77 30.30
N ALA A 236 25.45 10.99 31.32
CA ALA A 236 24.05 10.69 31.60
C ALA A 236 23.83 10.42 33.08
N VAL A 237 22.81 11.04 33.68
CA VAL A 237 22.50 10.94 35.11
C VAL A 237 21.01 10.71 35.30
N VAL A 238 20.66 9.68 36.07
CA VAL A 238 19.27 9.48 36.52
C VAL A 238 19.00 10.44 37.67
N ILE A 239 17.85 11.11 37.62
CA ILE A 239 17.40 12.09 38.60
C ILE A 239 16.15 11.54 39.26
N ASP A 240 16.20 11.41 40.58
CA ASP A 240 15.16 10.78 41.36
C ASP A 240 13.82 11.53 41.24
N GLY A 241 12.76 10.74 41.03
CA GLY A 241 11.38 11.20 41.03
C GLY A 241 10.67 10.82 42.33
N PRO A 242 10.63 11.69 43.36
CA PRO A 242 9.96 11.37 44.63
C PRO A 242 8.43 11.23 44.52
N VAL A 243 7.83 11.47 43.34
CA VAL A 243 6.38 11.37 43.08
C VAL A 243 6.04 10.14 42.23
N SER A 244 6.83 9.84 41.18
CA SER A 244 6.53 8.78 40.20
C SER A 244 7.76 8.50 39.33
N ASP A 245 7.91 7.25 38.86
CA ASP A 245 8.87 6.91 37.80
C ASP A 245 8.31 7.15 36.38
N ARG A 246 7.01 7.42 36.23
CA ARG A 246 6.37 7.60 34.91
C ARG A 246 5.55 8.90 34.84
N VAL A 247 5.64 9.59 33.71
CA VAL A 247 4.80 10.75 33.38
C VAL A 247 3.45 10.25 32.87
N THR A 248 2.37 10.60 33.56
CA THR A 248 1.01 10.48 32.98
C THR A 248 0.75 11.69 32.10
N LEU A 249 0.73 11.50 30.78
CA LEU A 249 0.66 12.61 29.83
C LEU A 249 -0.74 12.77 29.20
N ASP A 250 -1.33 13.95 29.34
CA ASP A 250 -2.43 14.39 28.49
C ASP A 250 -1.88 15.09 27.24
N VAL A 251 -1.85 14.36 26.12
CA VAL A 251 -1.43 14.89 24.82
C VAL A 251 -2.39 15.96 24.26
N GLN A 252 -3.61 16.10 24.78
CA GLN A 252 -4.58 17.11 24.35
C GLN A 252 -4.51 18.42 25.17
N GLN A 253 -3.72 18.46 26.25
CA GLN A 253 -3.60 19.59 27.19
C GLN A 253 -3.43 20.96 26.51
N PHE A 254 -2.72 21.01 25.37
CA PHE A 254 -2.41 22.24 24.63
C PHE A 254 -3.03 22.29 23.23
N GLU A 255 -4.01 21.43 22.92
CA GLU A 255 -4.62 21.35 21.58
C GLU A 255 -5.40 22.64 21.23
N THR A 256 -6.11 23.24 22.20
CA THR A 256 -6.85 24.51 21.98
C THR A 256 -5.93 25.69 21.57
N PRO A 257 -4.86 26.05 22.32
CA PRO A 257 -3.94 27.11 21.88
C PRO A 257 -3.18 26.75 20.60
N LEU A 258 -2.88 25.46 20.37
CA LEU A 258 -2.26 25.00 19.12
C LEU A 258 -3.16 25.23 17.90
N VAL A 259 -4.44 24.84 17.98
CA VAL A 259 -5.43 25.04 16.91
C VAL A 259 -5.66 26.54 16.65
N ALA A 260 -5.70 27.38 17.69
CA ALA A 260 -5.79 28.82 17.54
C ALA A 260 -4.59 29.40 16.77
N ALA A 261 -3.37 28.99 17.11
CA ALA A 261 -2.14 29.44 16.44
C ALA A 261 -2.03 28.94 14.97
N ASP A 262 -2.46 27.69 14.70
CA ASP A 262 -2.47 27.14 13.34
C ASP A 262 -3.58 27.79 12.48
N ALA A 263 -4.76 28.07 13.04
CA ALA A 263 -5.84 28.80 12.36
C ALA A 263 -5.45 30.25 12.05
N TRP A 264 -4.81 30.95 13.01
CA TRP A 264 -4.25 32.28 12.78
C TRP A 264 -3.18 32.24 11.66
N SER A 265 -2.26 31.26 11.71
CA SER A 265 -1.22 31.10 10.69
C SER A 265 -1.77 30.80 9.29
N ALA A 266 -2.90 30.09 9.21
CA ALA A 266 -3.60 29.83 7.96
C ALA A 266 -4.32 31.08 7.43
N LYS A 267 -5.01 31.82 8.31
CA LYS A 267 -5.68 33.08 7.97
C LYS A 267 -4.69 34.14 7.50
N ALA A 268 -3.57 34.34 8.21
CA ALA A 268 -2.54 35.29 7.81
C ALA A 268 -1.99 35.01 6.39
N ARG A 269 -1.86 33.73 5.99
CA ARG A 269 -1.46 33.34 4.62
C ARG A 269 -2.56 33.53 3.57
N ALA A 270 -3.84 33.49 3.97
CA ALA A 270 -4.97 33.70 3.07
C ALA A 270 -5.22 35.19 2.80
N ASP A 271 -5.11 36.03 3.84
CA ASP A 271 -5.47 37.44 3.79
C ASP A 271 -4.39 38.32 3.12
N THR A 272 -3.10 37.95 3.19
CA THR A 272 -1.98 38.76 2.63
C THR A 272 -1.39 38.22 1.32
N GLY A 273 -1.75 36.99 0.93
CA GLY A 273 -1.27 36.35 -0.29
C GLY A 273 0.24 36.10 -0.31
N SER A 274 0.99 36.92 -1.05
CA SER A 274 2.46 36.85 -1.14
C SER A 274 3.17 38.10 -0.60
N ASP A 275 2.41 39.06 -0.05
CA ASP A 275 2.98 40.28 0.52
C ASP A 275 3.48 40.02 1.94
N TRP A 276 4.81 40.04 2.09
CA TRP A 276 5.46 39.81 3.37
C TRP A 276 5.52 41.06 4.26
N HIS A 277 5.30 42.26 3.70
CA HIS A 277 5.13 43.48 4.50
C HIS A 277 3.80 43.43 5.24
N ALA A 278 2.70 43.11 4.53
CA ALA A 278 1.37 42.98 5.15
C ALA A 278 1.31 41.94 6.27
N VAL A 279 2.13 40.87 6.22
CA VAL A 279 2.25 39.88 7.32
C VAL A 279 2.98 40.44 8.54
N LEU A 280 3.94 41.35 8.35
CA LEU A 280 4.66 42.00 9.45
C LEU A 280 3.83 43.14 10.06
N ASP A 281 3.16 43.94 9.22
CA ASP A 281 2.32 45.06 9.64
C ASP A 281 1.10 44.61 10.46
N ALA A 282 0.51 43.46 10.13
CA ALA A 282 -0.62 42.88 10.84
C ALA A 282 -0.32 42.47 12.30
N GLU A 283 0.95 42.43 12.71
CA GLU A 283 1.42 41.88 13.99
C GLU A 283 2.26 42.87 14.83
N LEU A 284 2.24 44.15 14.45
CA LEU A 284 2.72 45.26 15.26
C LEU A 284 1.69 45.62 16.36
N GLY A 285 1.54 44.75 17.35
CA GLY A 285 0.71 45.03 18.53
C GLY A 285 0.48 43.88 19.52
N GLY A 286 0.77 42.63 19.15
CA GLY A 286 0.56 41.47 20.03
C GLY A 286 1.70 41.20 21.03
N GLU A 287 1.34 40.83 22.26
CA GLU A 287 2.31 40.43 23.32
C GLU A 287 2.91 39.02 23.12
N GLN A 288 2.32 38.19 22.25
CA GLN A 288 2.78 36.81 21.98
C GLN A 288 2.92 36.53 20.47
N GLY A 289 3.83 35.62 20.08
CA GLY A 289 3.86 35.01 18.74
C GLY A 289 4.91 35.51 17.72
N PHE A 290 5.57 36.66 17.97
CA PHE A 290 6.43 37.36 17.00
C PHE A 290 7.37 36.49 16.14
N PHE A 291 8.06 35.50 16.73
CA PHE A 291 8.98 34.62 16.01
C PHE A 291 8.32 33.82 14.87
N GLN A 292 7.10 33.32 15.11
CA GLN A 292 6.36 32.51 14.14
C GLN A 292 5.89 33.38 12.96
N VAL A 293 5.45 34.61 13.24
CA VAL A 293 5.12 35.64 12.25
C VAL A 293 6.34 35.96 11.40
N LEU A 294 7.46 36.32 12.05
CA LEU A 294 8.70 36.72 11.39
C LEU A 294 9.24 35.61 10.49
N THR A 295 9.16 34.36 10.93
CA THR A 295 9.58 33.18 10.14
C THR A 295 8.67 32.97 8.92
N VAL A 296 7.36 33.19 9.04
CA VAL A 296 6.42 33.12 7.90
C VAL A 296 6.66 34.27 6.91
N ALA A 297 6.82 35.50 7.40
CA ALA A 297 7.15 36.66 6.57
C ALA A 297 8.47 36.45 5.81
N LEU A 298 9.53 35.98 6.48
CA LEU A 298 10.80 35.63 5.83
C LEU A 298 10.67 34.53 4.77
N GLY A 299 9.80 33.54 4.97
CA GLY A 299 9.51 32.50 3.99
C GLY A 299 8.73 32.97 2.76
N LEU A 300 8.03 34.11 2.85
CA LEU A 300 7.41 34.81 1.74
C LEU A 300 8.40 35.78 1.08
N ALA A 301 9.12 36.56 1.89
CA ALA A 301 10.16 37.50 1.45
C ALA A 301 11.24 36.80 0.60
N ALA A 302 11.67 35.60 1.01
CA ALA A 302 12.62 34.76 0.28
C ALA A 302 12.15 34.37 -1.14
N LYS A 303 10.85 34.40 -1.42
CA LYS A 303 10.24 34.09 -2.73
C LYS A 303 9.87 35.35 -3.52
N SER A 304 9.89 36.51 -2.88
CA SER A 304 9.65 37.82 -3.52
C SER A 304 10.87 38.30 -4.32
N ALA A 305 10.73 39.43 -5.00
CA ALA A 305 11.84 40.11 -5.69
C ALA A 305 12.70 40.97 -4.74
N ALA A 306 12.37 41.04 -3.44
CA ALA A 306 13.08 41.90 -2.49
C ALA A 306 14.51 41.40 -2.21
N THR A 307 15.43 42.37 -2.10
CA THR A 307 16.84 42.15 -1.80
C THR A 307 17.07 41.85 -0.31
N ASP A 308 18.22 41.26 0.00
CA ASP A 308 18.62 40.97 1.38
C ASP A 308 18.80 42.24 2.21
N GLU A 309 19.30 43.31 1.59
CA GLU A 309 19.34 44.67 2.15
C GLU A 309 17.96 45.18 2.54
N GLU A 310 16.98 45.14 1.63
CA GLU A 310 15.61 45.62 1.89
C GLU A 310 14.94 44.82 3.02
N ILE A 311 14.97 43.48 2.94
CA ILE A 311 14.35 42.61 3.94
C ILE A 311 14.97 42.84 5.31
N THR A 312 16.30 42.93 5.39
CA THR A 312 17.01 43.18 6.65
C THR A 312 16.74 44.59 7.18
N ALA A 313 16.65 45.60 6.31
CA ALA A 313 16.35 46.98 6.71
C ALA A 313 14.94 47.11 7.29
N THR A 314 13.93 46.51 6.64
CA THR A 314 12.55 46.46 7.14
C THR A 314 12.48 45.75 8.50
N ILE A 315 13.06 44.56 8.64
CA ILE A 315 13.04 43.81 9.90
C ILE A 315 13.79 44.57 11.01
N LYS A 316 14.92 45.21 10.69
CA LYS A 316 15.65 46.04 11.66
C LYS A 316 14.83 47.23 12.13
N ALA A 317 14.11 47.92 11.24
CA ALA A 317 13.22 49.02 11.62
C ALA A 317 12.13 48.52 12.59
N LEU A 318 11.43 47.45 12.22
CA LEU A 318 10.38 46.81 13.03
C LEU A 318 10.85 46.33 14.41
N LEU A 319 12.07 45.78 14.49
CA LEU A 319 12.67 45.37 15.77
C LEU A 319 12.99 46.57 16.66
N THR A 320 13.40 47.70 16.08
CA THR A 320 13.77 48.93 16.81
C THR A 320 12.56 49.58 17.51
N GLU A 321 11.35 49.33 17.01
CA GLU A 321 10.09 49.83 17.61
C GLU A 321 9.57 48.98 18.79
N ARG A 322 10.21 47.84 19.10
CA ARG A 322 9.85 46.97 20.23
C ARG A 322 10.62 47.32 21.52
N ALA A 323 9.98 47.13 22.66
CA ALA A 323 10.56 47.45 23.99
C ALA A 323 11.52 46.38 24.55
N ASP A 324 11.48 45.16 24.02
CA ASP A 324 12.27 44.01 24.48
C ASP A 324 13.65 43.97 23.80
N ARG A 325 14.70 44.28 24.56
CA ARG A 325 16.10 44.31 24.06
C ARG A 325 16.71 42.92 23.86
N ASP A 326 16.27 41.91 24.61
CA ASP A 326 16.87 40.58 24.49
C ASP A 326 16.44 39.92 23.19
N ARG A 327 15.16 40.11 22.79
CA ARG A 327 14.65 39.69 21.47
C ARG A 327 15.21 40.50 20.29
N GLN A 328 15.60 41.77 20.50
CA GLN A 328 16.31 42.54 19.47
C GLN A 328 17.68 41.93 19.12
N ASN A 329 18.36 41.37 20.12
CA ASN A 329 19.64 40.67 19.93
C ASN A 329 19.46 39.24 19.39
N GLU A 330 18.34 38.57 19.70
CA GLU A 330 18.03 37.22 19.22
C GLU A 330 17.80 37.14 17.69
N TYR A 331 17.18 38.17 17.10
CA TYR A 331 16.79 38.21 15.67
C TYR A 331 17.62 39.20 14.85
N ASP A 332 18.93 39.16 15.05
CA ASP A 332 19.88 40.08 14.40
C ASP A 332 19.97 39.91 12.86
N ARG A 333 20.79 40.76 12.24
CA ARG A 333 21.07 40.70 10.79
C ARG A 333 21.67 39.36 10.37
N SER A 334 22.51 38.74 11.19
CA SER A 334 23.09 37.41 10.89
C SER A 334 22.00 36.34 10.82
N TRP A 335 21.09 36.33 11.81
CA TRP A 335 19.96 35.42 11.88
C TRP A 335 19.01 35.55 10.69
N VAL A 336 18.63 36.78 10.34
CA VAL A 336 17.76 37.08 9.17
C VAL A 336 18.35 36.52 7.88
N LEU A 337 19.62 36.84 7.60
CA LEU A 337 20.31 36.40 6.38
C LEU A 337 20.48 34.87 6.34
N SER A 338 20.79 34.24 7.48
CA SER A 338 20.89 32.78 7.58
C SER A 338 19.55 32.09 7.24
N THR A 339 18.43 32.70 7.64
CA THR A 339 17.08 32.17 7.44
C THR A 339 16.61 32.36 6.00
N LEU A 340 16.88 33.52 5.38
CA LEU A 340 16.62 33.75 3.95
C LEU A 340 17.39 32.76 3.06
N ARG A 341 18.67 32.51 3.35
CA ARG A 341 19.48 31.52 2.62
C ARG A 341 18.87 30.12 2.67
N ARG A 342 18.42 29.67 3.84
CA ARG A 342 17.73 28.37 4.01
C ARG A 342 16.46 28.28 3.17
N PHE A 343 15.60 29.31 3.21
CA PHE A 343 14.36 29.32 2.43
C PHE A 343 14.59 29.38 0.91
N ARG A 344 15.53 30.21 0.44
CA ARG A 344 15.88 30.28 -1.00
C ARG A 344 16.49 28.98 -1.53
N ALA A 345 17.35 28.32 -0.74
CA ALA A 345 17.90 27.02 -1.12
C ALA A 345 16.79 25.95 -1.28
N ALA A 346 15.82 25.92 -0.37
CA ALA A 346 14.66 25.03 -0.46
C ALA A 346 13.76 25.33 -1.67
N ASP A 347 13.49 26.61 -1.97
CA ASP A 347 12.67 27.01 -3.13
C ASP A 347 13.39 26.71 -4.46
N HIS A 348 14.70 26.98 -4.55
CA HIS A 348 15.52 26.62 -5.72
C HIS A 348 15.51 25.11 -5.98
N GLY A 349 15.69 24.29 -4.93
CA GLY A 349 15.59 22.83 -5.01
C GLY A 349 14.18 22.32 -5.34
N ARG A 350 13.13 23.13 -5.15
CA ARG A 350 11.76 22.84 -5.61
C ARG A 350 11.57 23.23 -7.07
N ARG A 351 12.01 24.43 -7.47
CA ARG A 351 11.94 24.92 -8.86
C ARG A 351 12.69 24.00 -9.81
N ALA A 352 13.92 23.61 -9.49
CA ALA A 352 14.71 22.71 -10.32
C ALA A 352 14.03 21.34 -10.55
N ARG A 353 13.28 20.82 -9.57
CA ARG A 353 12.48 19.58 -9.73
C ARG A 353 11.23 19.80 -10.59
N ILE A 354 10.56 20.93 -10.45
CA ILE A 354 9.41 21.30 -11.30
C ILE A 354 9.86 21.54 -12.74
N GLU A 355 11.00 22.19 -12.93
CA GLU A 355 11.60 22.47 -14.25
C GLU A 355 12.11 21.19 -14.92
N ALA A 356 12.74 20.27 -14.17
CA ALA A 356 13.04 18.92 -14.67
C ALA A 356 11.77 18.14 -15.06
N GLY A 357 10.71 18.20 -14.24
CA GLY A 357 9.42 17.57 -14.54
C GLY A 357 8.70 18.19 -15.75
N LEU A 358 8.75 19.51 -15.92
CA LEU A 358 8.24 20.22 -17.08
C LEU A 358 9.06 19.91 -18.34
N SER A 359 10.39 19.82 -18.23
CA SER A 359 11.25 19.42 -19.34
C SER A 359 10.95 17.99 -19.79
N LEU A 360 10.70 17.07 -18.86
CA LEU A 360 10.21 15.70 -19.14
C LEU A 360 8.81 15.69 -19.80
N LEU A 361 7.90 16.57 -19.38
CA LEU A 361 6.56 16.68 -19.99
C LEU A 361 6.57 17.33 -21.38
N LEU A 362 7.50 18.24 -21.65
CA LEU A 362 7.61 18.99 -22.91
C LEU A 362 8.49 18.31 -23.97
N THR A 363 9.15 17.18 -23.65
CA THR A 363 10.02 16.43 -24.57
C THR A 363 9.43 15.11 -25.06
N SER A 364 8.10 14.99 -25.12
CA SER A 364 7.42 13.88 -25.79
C SER A 364 7.23 14.17 -27.30
N PRO A 365 7.88 13.43 -28.22
CA PRO A 365 7.87 13.78 -29.64
C PRO A 365 6.64 13.23 -30.38
N ALA A 366 5.76 14.12 -30.85
CA ALA A 366 4.74 13.79 -31.83
C ALA A 366 4.50 14.94 -32.83
N ALA A 367 4.48 14.60 -34.12
CA ALA A 367 4.13 15.45 -35.26
C ALA A 367 5.09 16.61 -35.63
N ALA A 368 6.31 16.26 -36.05
CA ALA A 368 7.01 17.06 -37.07
C ALA A 368 6.48 16.68 -38.47
N ARG A 369 5.66 17.53 -39.09
CA ARG A 369 5.41 17.54 -40.54
C ARG A 369 5.30 18.98 -41.06
N ASP A 370 6.42 19.41 -41.64
CA ASP A 370 6.51 20.22 -42.86
C ASP A 370 5.44 21.30 -43.12
N HIS A 371 5.82 22.56 -42.93
CA HIS A 371 5.77 23.58 -43.99
C HIS A 371 6.82 24.67 -43.72
N GLY A 372 7.61 25.04 -44.74
CA GLY A 372 8.77 25.92 -44.61
C GLY A 372 8.50 27.41 -44.81
N GLY A 373 9.54 28.23 -44.59
CA GLY A 373 9.54 29.67 -44.88
C GLY A 373 10.27 30.51 -43.82
N HIS A 374 11.44 31.05 -44.18
CA HIS A 374 12.14 32.13 -43.44
C HIS A 374 11.33 33.45 -43.42
N PRO A 375 11.72 34.48 -42.63
CA PRO A 375 12.39 34.47 -41.32
C PRO A 375 11.66 35.35 -40.26
N MET A 376 12.14 35.35 -39.02
CA MET A 376 11.72 36.31 -37.97
C MET A 376 12.12 37.76 -38.31
N PRO A 377 11.32 38.74 -37.88
CA PRO A 377 11.87 39.99 -37.34
C PRO A 377 11.33 40.39 -35.95
N ASP A 378 12.28 40.56 -35.04
CA ASP A 378 12.43 41.53 -33.93
C ASP A 378 11.20 42.08 -33.12
N PRO A 379 11.25 42.07 -31.76
CA PRO A 379 10.15 42.50 -30.92
C PRO A 379 10.33 43.92 -30.35
N THR A 380 9.76 44.94 -31.00
CA THR A 380 9.45 46.23 -30.35
C THR A 380 8.31 46.97 -31.05
N LEU A 381 7.25 47.35 -30.31
CA LEU A 381 6.70 48.73 -30.29
C LEU A 381 5.47 48.88 -29.37
N ALA A 382 5.50 49.97 -28.59
CA ALA A 382 4.41 50.77 -28.01
C ALA A 382 2.96 50.25 -28.07
N ARG A 383 2.27 50.10 -26.92
CA ARG A 383 1.50 51.18 -26.24
C ARG A 383 0.56 51.97 -27.18
N HIS A 384 -0.76 51.85 -26.97
CA HIS A 384 -1.79 52.91 -26.76
C HIS A 384 -3.16 52.18 -26.62
N ALA A 385 -3.83 52.25 -25.47
CA ALA A 385 -4.76 53.32 -25.06
C ALA A 385 -6.06 53.37 -25.90
N GLY A 386 -7.21 53.04 -25.29
CA GLY A 386 -8.52 53.10 -25.96
C GLY A 386 -9.66 52.45 -25.15
N SER A 387 -10.35 53.25 -24.33
CA SER A 387 -11.56 52.87 -23.59
C SER A 387 -12.85 53.14 -24.40
N ALA A 388 -13.85 52.25 -24.34
CA ALA A 388 -15.29 52.60 -24.23
C ALA A 388 -16.24 51.37 -24.21
N SER A 389 -16.90 51.20 -23.06
CA SER A 389 -18.28 50.74 -22.77
C SER A 389 -19.27 50.23 -23.86
N GLU A 390 -20.13 49.30 -23.39
CA GLU A 390 -21.52 48.97 -23.84
C GLU A 390 -21.69 48.23 -25.20
N GLY A 391 -22.56 47.21 -25.35
CA GLY A 391 -23.44 46.49 -24.41
C GLY A 391 -24.38 45.49 -25.14
N ALA A 392 -24.96 44.51 -24.42
CA ALA A 392 -25.96 43.50 -24.87
C ALA A 392 -25.50 42.43 -25.92
N ALA A 393 -26.02 41.19 -25.97
CA ALA A 393 -26.77 40.37 -24.99
C ALA A 393 -26.82 38.86 -25.42
N HIS A 394 -27.11 37.99 -24.43
CA HIS A 394 -27.72 36.64 -24.52
C HIS A 394 -26.95 35.38 -25.01
N ALA A 395 -26.83 34.44 -24.04
CA ALA A 395 -27.12 32.98 -24.13
C ALA A 395 -26.12 32.07 -24.89
N VAL A 396 -25.78 30.83 -24.48
CA VAL A 396 -26.25 29.90 -23.41
C VAL A 396 -25.04 29.10 -22.86
N ASN A 397 -24.96 28.86 -21.54
CA ASN A 397 -24.60 27.56 -20.89
C ASN A 397 -24.34 27.73 -19.37
N GLY A 398 -25.31 27.30 -18.53
CA GLY A 398 -25.07 26.97 -17.11
C GLY A 398 -24.53 25.54 -16.95
N HIS A 399 -24.24 24.98 -15.77
CA HIS A 399 -24.64 25.31 -14.38
C HIS A 399 -23.42 25.09 -13.46
N SER A 400 -23.03 26.04 -12.59
CA SER A 400 -23.52 26.27 -11.22
C SER A 400 -23.08 25.23 -10.17
N PRO A 401 -22.32 25.63 -9.12
CA PRO A 401 -22.05 24.80 -7.94
C PRO A 401 -23.23 24.82 -6.95
N ILE A 402 -23.33 23.79 -6.09
CA ILE A 402 -24.40 23.67 -5.09
C ILE A 402 -23.96 24.29 -3.76
N THR A 403 -24.70 25.31 -3.34
CA THR A 403 -24.74 25.81 -1.95
C THR A 403 -25.58 24.87 -1.09
N VAL A 404 -25.14 24.50 0.11
CA VAL A 404 -26.00 23.88 1.14
C VAL A 404 -26.12 24.81 2.34
N SER A 405 -27.35 25.00 2.79
CA SER A 405 -27.74 26.00 3.79
C SER A 405 -27.31 25.64 5.21
N MET A 406 -27.01 26.66 6.01
CA MET A 406 -27.06 26.55 7.47
C MET A 406 -28.52 26.35 7.91
N ALA A 407 -28.80 25.25 8.62
CA ALA A 407 -30.06 25.07 9.30
C ALA A 407 -30.00 25.71 10.70
N VAL A 408 -30.96 26.58 10.98
CA VAL A 408 -31.16 27.24 12.27
C VAL A 408 -31.60 26.23 13.32
N VAL A 409 -31.04 26.33 14.53
CA VAL A 409 -31.61 25.75 15.76
C VAL A 409 -31.97 26.93 16.68
N PRO A 410 -33.16 26.97 17.29
CA PRO A 410 -33.66 28.20 17.93
C PRO A 410 -33.15 28.38 19.36
N ASP A 411 -32.92 29.64 19.70
CA ASP A 411 -32.82 30.12 21.08
C ASP A 411 -34.17 29.94 21.79
N CYS A 412 -34.13 29.49 23.05
CA CYS A 412 -35.29 29.47 23.94
C CYS A 412 -34.82 29.82 25.36
N SER A 413 -35.12 31.04 25.78
CA SER A 413 -34.83 31.59 27.09
C SER A 413 -35.96 31.31 28.09
N GLY A 414 -35.59 31.29 29.38
CA GLY A 414 -36.49 31.09 30.51
C GLY A 414 -36.52 29.62 30.99
N GLY A 415 -36.58 29.34 32.29
CA GLY A 415 -36.65 30.24 33.45
C GLY A 415 -37.05 29.46 34.69
N ASP A 416 -36.69 30.01 35.85
CA ASP A 416 -37.18 29.68 37.20
C ASP A 416 -36.84 28.32 37.86
N ASP A 417 -36.27 28.48 39.06
CA ASP A 417 -36.58 27.79 40.31
C ASP A 417 -36.18 26.33 40.62
N CYS A 418 -35.32 26.28 41.66
CA CYS A 418 -35.44 25.49 42.89
C CYS A 418 -34.72 24.13 43.07
N ASP A 419 -34.20 24.04 44.30
CA ASP A 419 -33.94 22.87 45.15
C ASP A 419 -32.79 21.90 44.85
N LEU A 420 -31.73 22.09 45.65
CA LEU A 420 -30.92 21.00 46.22
C LEU A 420 -31.84 19.97 46.93
N PRO A 421 -31.40 18.71 47.00
CA PRO A 421 -31.10 18.24 48.36
C PRO A 421 -29.82 17.39 48.48
N ASP A 422 -29.20 17.52 49.66
CA ASP A 422 -28.20 16.61 50.23
C ASP A 422 -28.84 15.29 50.71
N ALA A 423 -28.17 14.15 50.50
CA ALA A 423 -28.18 12.94 51.36
C ALA A 423 -27.19 11.91 50.76
N THR A 424 -25.98 11.66 51.28
CA THR A 424 -25.57 10.94 52.51
C THR A 424 -26.11 9.51 52.71
N GLN A 425 -25.17 8.62 53.13
CA GLN A 425 -25.33 7.26 53.71
C GLN A 425 -25.68 6.09 52.76
N ALA A 426 -25.30 4.82 53.03
CA ALA A 426 -24.18 4.23 53.80
C ALA A 426 -24.22 2.69 53.67
N THR A 427 -23.06 2.01 53.82
CA THR A 427 -22.78 0.67 54.45
C THR A 427 -21.43 0.15 53.88
N ALA A 428 -20.35 -0.12 54.64
CA ALA A 428 -20.14 -0.99 55.83
C ALA A 428 -20.33 -2.49 55.51
N ALA A 429 -19.47 -3.45 55.90
CA ALA A 429 -18.24 -3.50 56.72
C ALA A 429 -17.37 -4.71 56.23
N GLY A 430 -16.22 -5.13 56.78
CA GLY A 430 -15.44 -4.76 57.98
C GLY A 430 -14.35 -5.81 58.29
N VAL A 431 -13.78 -5.75 59.52
CA VAL A 431 -12.69 -6.58 60.14
C VAL A 431 -11.25 -6.06 59.93
N LEU A 432 -10.30 -6.08 60.89
CA LEU A 432 -10.30 -5.92 62.37
C LEU A 432 -8.84 -5.78 62.90
N ALA A 433 -8.60 -4.98 63.96
CA ALA A 433 -7.47 -4.98 64.94
C ALA A 433 -6.00 -4.99 64.42
N GLU A 434 -5.15 -3.99 64.69
CA GLU A 434 -4.64 -3.40 65.95
C GLU A 434 -3.52 -4.16 66.70
N ARG A 435 -2.36 -3.48 66.80
CA ARG A 435 -1.42 -3.38 67.95
C ARG A 435 -0.23 -2.49 67.53
N VAL A 436 0.41 -1.61 68.30
CA VAL A 436 0.18 -0.93 69.59
C VAL A 436 1.39 0.03 69.80
N VAL A 437 1.17 1.26 70.28
CA VAL A 437 2.12 2.15 71.04
C VAL A 437 3.55 2.35 70.45
N ALA A 438 3.92 3.46 69.78
CA ALA A 438 4.00 4.88 70.20
C ALA A 438 5.24 5.28 71.05
N ALA A 439 6.00 6.29 70.59
CA ALA A 439 6.64 7.33 71.42
C ALA A 439 7.25 8.49 70.60
N HIS A 440 6.88 9.73 70.97
CA HIS A 440 7.73 10.94 71.13
C HIS A 440 8.79 11.29 70.06
N GLN A 441 8.75 12.42 69.34
CA GLN A 441 8.69 13.87 69.71
C GLN A 441 10.04 14.58 69.40
N GLN A 442 9.97 15.89 69.10
CA GLN A 442 11.03 16.92 69.08
C GLN A 442 11.82 17.19 67.76
N MET A 443 11.66 18.45 67.31
CA MET A 443 12.56 19.29 66.47
C MET A 443 13.93 19.55 67.18
N PRO A 444 15.00 20.15 66.58
CA PRO A 444 14.95 21.20 65.54
C PRO A 444 16.13 21.36 64.52
N THR A 445 15.94 22.32 63.61
CA THR A 445 16.88 23.27 62.94
C THR A 445 18.38 22.98 62.67
N SER A 446 18.81 23.61 61.56
CA SER A 446 20.07 24.37 61.32
C SER A 446 21.34 23.69 60.76
N ASP A 447 21.80 24.32 59.69
CA ASP A 447 23.17 24.64 59.27
C ASP A 447 24.06 23.67 58.47
N HIS A 448 24.72 24.27 57.48
CA HIS A 448 25.67 23.69 56.53
C HIS A 448 27.01 23.33 57.19
N ALA A 449 27.61 22.19 56.81
CA ALA A 449 29.02 22.11 56.39
C ALA A 449 29.46 20.70 55.93
N ASN A 450 30.24 20.67 54.84
CA ASN A 450 31.32 19.71 54.53
C ASN A 450 31.18 18.23 54.95
N ILE A 451 30.94 17.34 53.96
CA ILE A 451 31.60 16.02 53.91
C ILE A 451 32.19 15.83 52.50
N LYS A 452 33.49 15.49 52.44
CA LYS A 452 34.21 15.18 51.19
C LYS A 452 33.90 13.76 50.70
N PRO A 453 34.01 13.47 49.39
CA PRO A 453 33.79 12.13 48.87
C PRO A 453 34.97 11.21 49.19
N THR A 454 34.70 10.08 49.84
CA THR A 454 35.61 8.92 49.86
C THR A 454 34.80 7.67 50.17
N VAL A 455 34.73 6.74 49.21
CA VAL A 455 35.12 5.31 49.33
C VAL A 455 34.92 4.67 47.95
N LEU A 456 36.00 4.13 47.40
CA LEU A 456 36.01 3.18 46.29
C LEU A 456 36.49 1.82 46.84
N ALA A 457 36.03 0.72 46.24
CA ALA A 457 36.34 -0.70 46.55
C ALA A 457 35.78 -1.22 47.90
N GLN A 458 35.10 -2.37 48.01
CA GLN A 458 35.21 -3.67 47.31
C GLN A 458 33.81 -4.33 47.16
N VAL A 459 33.42 -4.81 45.98
CA VAL A 459 33.42 -6.21 45.51
C VAL A 459 32.54 -7.19 46.31
N ASP A 460 31.42 -7.60 45.69
CA ASP A 460 31.07 -9.02 45.40
C ASP A 460 30.14 -8.98 44.17
N ALA A 461 30.46 -9.61 43.03
CA ALA A 461 30.54 -11.05 42.78
C ALA A 461 29.16 -11.74 42.72
N ASN A 462 28.36 -11.38 41.70
CA ASN A 462 27.32 -12.24 41.10
C ASN A 462 26.91 -11.67 39.73
N GLN A 463 27.46 -12.24 38.65
CA GLN A 463 26.94 -12.04 37.30
C GLN A 463 25.77 -13.01 37.07
N PRO A 464 24.65 -12.56 36.47
CA PRO A 464 23.89 -13.42 35.56
C PRO A 464 24.61 -13.42 34.20
N GLU A 465 25.19 -14.55 33.81
CA GLU A 465 25.60 -14.76 32.41
C GLU A 465 24.34 -14.79 31.53
N GLY A 466 24.30 -14.00 30.46
CA GLY A 466 23.14 -13.92 29.57
C GLY A 466 23.37 -13.04 28.34
N ASP A 467 23.93 -13.64 27.30
CA ASP A 467 23.82 -13.43 25.83
C ASP A 467 23.64 -12.02 25.19
N ALA A 468 23.59 -10.92 25.93
CA ALA A 468 23.36 -9.57 25.37
C ALA A 468 24.64 -8.83 24.92
N ASP A 469 25.82 -9.24 25.40
CA ASP A 469 27.09 -8.55 25.11
C ASP A 469 27.64 -8.85 23.70
N THR A 470 27.34 -10.04 23.14
CA THR A 470 27.91 -10.52 21.88
C THR A 470 27.49 -9.71 20.65
N GLU A 471 26.23 -9.32 20.55
CA GLU A 471 25.67 -8.69 19.34
C GLU A 471 26.21 -7.25 19.11
N TYR A 472 26.60 -6.55 20.17
CA TYR A 472 27.22 -5.22 20.09
C TYR A 472 28.75 -5.29 19.98
N GLU A 473 29.40 -6.29 20.58
CA GLU A 473 30.83 -6.55 20.34
C GLU A 473 31.09 -7.03 18.90
N GLN A 474 30.15 -7.77 18.28
CA GLN A 474 30.16 -8.11 16.86
C GLN A 474 30.11 -6.85 15.99
N LEU A 475 29.19 -5.91 16.28
CA LEU A 475 29.13 -4.63 15.57
C LEU A 475 30.48 -3.87 15.69
N ALA A 476 31.09 -3.85 16.88
CA ALA A 476 32.40 -3.27 17.12
C ALA A 476 33.58 -4.08 16.51
N ALA A 477 33.37 -5.34 16.15
CA ALA A 477 34.33 -6.17 15.41
C ALA A 477 34.23 -5.91 13.90
N GLU A 478 33.03 -5.81 13.33
CA GLU A 478 32.80 -5.38 11.94
C GLU A 478 33.47 -4.03 11.66
N TYR A 479 33.33 -3.05 12.59
CA TYR A 479 33.98 -1.76 12.43
C TYR A 479 35.52 -1.84 12.45
N ARG A 480 36.13 -2.78 13.19
CA ARG A 480 37.58 -3.03 13.15
C ARG A 480 38.04 -3.67 11.83
N VAL A 481 37.18 -4.49 11.20
CA VAL A 481 37.44 -5.02 9.84
C VAL A 481 37.36 -3.89 8.81
N ALA A 482 36.35 -3.01 8.90
CA ALA A 482 36.22 -1.85 8.02
C ALA A 482 37.37 -0.83 8.18
N GLU A 483 37.96 -0.69 9.38
CA GLU A 483 39.19 0.10 9.58
C GLU A 483 40.40 -0.56 8.90
N ALA A 484 40.54 -1.89 8.97
CA ALA A 484 41.62 -2.61 8.28
C ALA A 484 41.50 -2.56 6.74
N GLU A 485 40.28 -2.58 6.19
CA GLU A 485 40.05 -2.39 4.75
C GLU A 485 40.34 -0.95 4.29
N ALA A 486 40.08 0.05 5.12
CA ALA A 486 40.43 1.44 4.86
C ALA A 486 41.95 1.68 4.84
N GLU A 487 42.72 0.87 5.58
CA GLU A 487 44.20 0.85 5.51
C GLU A 487 44.72 0.33 4.15
N ALA A 488 43.95 -0.52 3.47
CA ALA A 488 44.33 -1.11 2.17
C ALA A 488 43.97 -0.23 0.95
N ASN A 489 42.86 0.54 1.00
CA ASN A 489 42.54 1.55 0.00
C ASN A 489 42.03 2.85 0.67
N PRO A 490 42.84 3.93 0.71
CA PRO A 490 42.50 5.17 1.42
C PRO A 490 41.38 5.99 0.76
N TYR A 491 40.74 5.46 -0.30
CA TYR A 491 39.59 6.07 -0.96
C TYR A 491 38.29 5.28 -0.80
N ALA A 492 38.33 4.08 -0.19
CA ALA A 492 37.15 3.25 0.03
C ALA A 492 36.14 3.95 0.95
N GLY A 493 34.83 3.78 0.71
CA GLY A 493 33.78 4.37 1.54
C GLY A 493 33.47 5.86 1.32
N HIS A 494 34.10 6.53 0.35
CA HIS A 494 33.76 7.89 -0.05
C HIS A 494 32.55 7.96 -0.99
N GLY A 495 31.76 9.04 -0.87
CA GLY A 495 30.62 9.31 -1.75
C GLY A 495 31.05 9.84 -3.13
N CYS A 496 30.12 9.82 -4.09
CA CYS A 496 30.38 10.27 -5.47
C CYS A 496 30.90 11.72 -5.56
N ASN A 497 30.43 12.62 -4.70
CA ASN A 497 30.92 14.00 -4.67
C ASN A 497 32.33 14.10 -4.07
N ASP A 498 32.60 13.37 -2.99
CA ASP A 498 33.90 13.38 -2.31
C ASP A 498 35.00 12.86 -3.24
N LEU A 499 34.73 11.76 -3.94
CA LEU A 499 35.65 11.22 -4.96
C LEU A 499 35.90 12.22 -6.11
N ILE A 500 34.89 13.00 -6.52
CA ILE A 500 35.07 14.07 -7.53
C ILE A 500 35.97 15.19 -6.98
N THR A 501 35.77 15.61 -5.73
CA THR A 501 36.59 16.64 -5.07
C THR A 501 38.03 16.15 -4.87
N ILE A 502 38.24 14.89 -4.46
CA ILE A 502 39.56 14.27 -4.36
C ILE A 502 40.24 14.25 -5.73
N VAL A 503 39.56 13.77 -6.78
CA VAL A 503 40.07 13.76 -8.16
C VAL A 503 40.48 15.18 -8.59
N GLN A 504 39.63 16.19 -8.36
CA GLN A 504 39.94 17.58 -8.70
C GLN A 504 41.18 18.10 -7.98
N GLY A 505 41.38 17.71 -6.71
CA GLY A 505 42.49 18.13 -5.84
C GLY A 505 43.83 17.42 -6.05
N LEU A 506 43.92 16.35 -6.83
CA LEU A 506 45.21 15.69 -7.12
C LEU A 506 46.19 16.65 -7.84
N ASP A 507 47.49 16.49 -7.68
CA ASP A 507 48.46 17.23 -8.52
C ASP A 507 48.51 16.61 -9.93
N HIS A 508 48.48 17.45 -10.96
CA HIS A 508 48.66 17.03 -12.35
C HIS A 508 50.08 16.52 -12.64
N ASN A 509 51.07 16.89 -11.81
CA ASN A 509 52.47 16.49 -11.95
C ASN A 509 52.85 15.30 -11.04
N ASP A 510 51.91 14.72 -10.29
CA ASP A 510 52.21 13.55 -9.43
C ASP A 510 52.54 12.32 -10.31
N PRO A 511 53.75 11.73 -10.22
CA PRO A 511 54.08 10.52 -10.96
C PRO A 511 53.20 9.31 -10.61
N ALA A 512 52.49 9.33 -9.47
CA ALA A 512 51.51 8.33 -9.08
C ALA A 512 50.05 8.67 -9.46
N LEU A 513 49.80 9.76 -10.21
CA LEU A 513 48.44 10.24 -10.56
C LEU A 513 47.55 9.14 -11.18
N VAL A 514 48.07 8.38 -12.14
CA VAL A 514 47.32 7.30 -12.82
C VAL A 514 46.93 6.18 -11.84
N ASP A 515 47.83 5.85 -10.91
CA ASP A 515 47.67 4.79 -9.93
C ASP A 515 46.67 5.19 -8.81
N ARG A 516 46.69 6.46 -8.38
CA ARG A 516 45.63 7.03 -7.52
C ARG A 516 44.27 7.02 -8.22
N CYS A 517 44.21 7.43 -9.48
CA CYS A 517 42.99 7.39 -10.28
C CYS A 517 42.43 5.96 -10.43
N LYS A 518 43.28 4.93 -10.52
CA LYS A 518 42.83 3.52 -10.49
C LYS A 518 42.21 3.14 -9.15
N ARG A 519 42.85 3.44 -8.01
CA ARG A 519 42.26 3.16 -6.68
C ARG A 519 40.96 3.92 -6.42
N LEU A 520 40.79 5.11 -7.01
CA LEU A 520 39.54 5.89 -6.97
C LEU A 520 38.42 5.23 -7.80
N ILE A 521 38.77 4.53 -8.88
CA ILE A 521 37.85 3.67 -9.64
C ILE A 521 37.47 2.43 -8.81
N ASP A 522 38.45 1.75 -8.20
CA ASP A 522 38.20 0.57 -7.33
C ASP A 522 37.27 0.92 -6.15
N ALA A 523 37.49 2.07 -5.51
CA ALA A 523 36.63 2.58 -4.45
C ALA A 523 35.19 2.86 -4.93
N ALA A 524 35.02 3.42 -6.13
CA ALA A 524 33.70 3.69 -6.70
C ALA A 524 32.97 2.42 -7.21
N ILE A 525 33.72 1.36 -7.57
CA ILE A 525 33.17 0.03 -7.87
C ILE A 525 32.71 -0.64 -6.58
N ALA A 526 33.56 -0.66 -5.54
CA ALA A 526 33.21 -1.20 -4.22
C ALA A 526 31.98 -0.51 -3.61
N ALA A 527 31.86 0.81 -3.80
CA ALA A 527 30.71 1.61 -3.36
C ALA A 527 29.44 1.46 -4.25
N ARG A 528 29.43 0.53 -5.23
CA ARG A 528 28.28 0.14 -6.08
C ARG A 528 27.49 1.33 -6.67
N PHE A 529 28.17 2.38 -7.14
CA PHE A 529 27.51 3.58 -7.64
C PHE A 529 26.55 3.33 -8.81
N GLU A 530 25.39 3.98 -8.78
CA GLU A 530 24.43 4.02 -9.90
C GLU A 530 25.05 4.61 -11.19
N PRO A 531 24.51 4.29 -12.39
CA PRO A 531 25.07 4.69 -13.68
C PRO A 531 25.35 6.20 -13.82
N LEU A 532 24.46 7.04 -13.30
CA LEU A 532 24.59 8.50 -13.30
C LEU A 532 25.78 8.98 -12.45
N LEU A 533 25.95 8.40 -11.26
CA LEU A 533 27.05 8.72 -10.34
C LEU A 533 28.40 8.23 -10.92
N LYS A 534 28.45 7.00 -11.45
CA LYS A 534 29.60 6.49 -12.23
C LYS A 534 29.94 7.45 -13.38
N GLY A 535 28.95 8.01 -14.08
CA GLY A 535 29.15 8.98 -15.16
C GLY A 535 29.86 10.26 -14.69
N ARG A 536 29.48 10.80 -13.52
CA ARG A 536 30.07 12.02 -12.94
C ARG A 536 31.53 11.80 -12.50
N VAL A 537 31.84 10.70 -11.83
CA VAL A 537 33.22 10.35 -11.43
C VAL A 537 34.10 10.13 -12.67
N ARG A 538 33.61 9.37 -13.68
CA ARG A 538 34.32 9.18 -14.97
C ARG A 538 34.63 10.52 -15.67
N LYS A 539 33.71 11.50 -15.62
CA LYS A 539 33.96 12.85 -16.18
C LYS A 539 35.08 13.58 -15.45
N ALA A 540 35.09 13.55 -14.11
CA ALA A 540 36.14 14.18 -13.31
C ALA A 540 37.51 13.54 -13.57
N LEU A 541 37.58 12.20 -13.59
CA LEU A 541 38.80 11.45 -13.90
C LEU A 541 39.35 11.75 -15.29
N ALA A 542 38.47 11.81 -16.31
CA ALA A 542 38.85 12.13 -17.68
C ALA A 542 39.48 13.53 -17.80
N VAL A 543 38.85 14.53 -17.18
CA VAL A 543 39.38 15.90 -17.10
C VAL A 543 40.71 15.94 -16.36
N LYS A 544 40.88 15.18 -15.27
CA LYS A 544 42.10 15.22 -14.46
C LYS A 544 43.31 14.57 -15.14
N LEU A 545 43.06 13.46 -15.85
CA LEU A 545 44.08 12.70 -16.59
C LEU A 545 44.35 13.26 -18.00
N GLY A 546 43.55 14.20 -18.50
CA GLY A 546 43.68 14.76 -19.85
C GLY A 546 43.30 13.78 -20.97
N ILE A 547 42.43 12.81 -20.69
CA ILE A 547 42.03 11.75 -21.62
C ILE A 547 40.52 11.76 -21.90
N THR A 548 40.07 10.99 -22.88
CA THR A 548 38.64 10.89 -23.20
C THR A 548 37.86 10.14 -22.11
N GLN A 549 36.59 10.49 -21.92
CA GLN A 549 35.70 9.79 -20.99
C GLN A 549 35.47 8.32 -21.39
N THR A 550 35.61 8.00 -22.68
CA THR A 550 35.61 6.64 -23.23
C THR A 550 36.78 5.81 -22.70
N SER A 551 37.99 6.36 -22.68
CA SER A 551 39.19 5.68 -22.15
C SER A 551 39.07 5.39 -20.65
N VAL A 552 38.48 6.31 -19.88
CA VAL A 552 38.18 6.05 -18.45
C VAL A 552 37.12 4.98 -18.30
N ARG A 553 36.10 4.93 -19.17
CA ARG A 553 35.07 3.89 -19.17
C ARG A 553 35.65 2.50 -19.44
N GLU A 554 36.53 2.34 -20.43
CA GLU A 554 37.17 1.05 -20.74
C GLU A 554 38.04 0.54 -19.57
N GLN A 555 38.79 1.42 -18.93
CA GLN A 555 39.54 1.11 -17.71
C GLN A 555 38.60 0.72 -16.54
N TRP A 556 37.48 1.43 -16.38
CA TRP A 556 36.47 1.14 -15.36
C TRP A 556 35.83 -0.24 -15.56
N GLU A 557 35.40 -0.57 -16.79
CA GLU A 557 34.82 -1.87 -17.13
C GLU A 557 35.82 -3.02 -16.93
N THR A 558 37.12 -2.75 -17.11
CA THR A 558 38.19 -3.71 -16.85
C THR A 558 38.36 -3.98 -15.35
N GLN A 559 38.39 -2.94 -14.52
CA GLN A 559 38.45 -3.09 -13.04
C GLN A 559 37.16 -3.70 -12.48
N GLU A 560 36.00 -3.35 -13.03
CA GLU A 560 34.71 -3.87 -12.59
C GLU A 560 34.57 -5.38 -12.89
N LYS A 561 35.08 -5.86 -14.04
CA LYS A 561 35.18 -7.31 -14.34
C LYS A 561 36.18 -8.04 -13.42
N ALA A 562 37.31 -7.41 -13.09
CA ALA A 562 38.28 -8.00 -12.18
C ALA A 562 37.75 -8.11 -10.74
N TRP A 563 37.09 -7.05 -10.25
CA TRP A 563 36.42 -7.01 -8.95
C TRP A 563 35.28 -8.02 -8.87
N ALA A 564 34.41 -8.09 -9.89
CA ALA A 564 33.34 -9.08 -9.97
C ALA A 564 33.90 -10.50 -9.88
N LYS A 565 34.97 -10.83 -10.60
CA LYS A 565 35.62 -12.16 -10.54
C LYS A 565 36.22 -12.50 -9.17
N ALA A 566 36.66 -11.49 -8.41
CA ALA A 566 37.22 -11.68 -7.08
C ALA A 566 36.14 -11.84 -5.98
N ASN A 567 34.98 -11.19 -6.17
CA ASN A 567 33.90 -11.09 -5.17
C ASN A 567 32.58 -11.75 -5.63
N VAL A 568 32.64 -12.87 -6.36
CA VAL A 568 31.45 -13.72 -6.59
C VAL A 568 31.20 -14.51 -5.31
N PRO A 569 30.07 -14.32 -4.59
CA PRO A 569 29.65 -15.25 -3.54
C PRO A 569 29.39 -16.62 -4.17
N LYS A 570 29.76 -17.72 -3.52
CA LYS A 570 29.48 -19.03 -4.10
C LYS A 570 27.96 -19.25 -4.19
N PRO A 571 27.44 -19.95 -5.22
CA PRO A 571 26.01 -20.26 -5.30
C PRO A 571 25.44 -20.82 -3.99
N ASP A 572 26.18 -21.75 -3.38
CA ASP A 572 25.89 -22.38 -2.08
C ASP A 572 25.71 -21.37 -0.93
N GLU A 573 26.42 -20.24 -0.96
CA GLU A 573 26.35 -19.18 0.06
C GLU A 573 25.11 -18.29 -0.14
N ILE A 574 24.67 -18.10 -1.39
CA ILE A 574 23.44 -17.38 -1.73
C ILE A 574 22.23 -18.25 -1.36
N GLU A 575 22.22 -19.53 -1.74
CA GLU A 575 21.17 -20.49 -1.38
C GLU A 575 21.04 -20.63 0.15
N ALA A 576 22.14 -20.58 0.89
CA ALA A 576 22.12 -20.60 2.36
C ALA A 576 21.48 -19.33 2.96
N GLN A 577 21.82 -18.14 2.46
CA GLN A 577 21.20 -16.89 2.93
C GLN A 577 19.70 -16.82 2.58
N GLU A 578 19.32 -17.18 1.35
CA GLU A 578 17.91 -17.25 0.95
C GLU A 578 17.11 -18.27 1.77
N ALA A 579 17.73 -19.40 2.16
CA ALA A 579 17.12 -20.39 3.05
C ALA A 579 16.93 -19.86 4.48
N GLU A 580 17.92 -19.14 5.02
CA GLU A 580 17.86 -18.55 6.37
C GLU A 580 16.80 -17.44 6.46
N GLU A 581 16.76 -16.51 5.50
CA GLU A 581 15.71 -15.48 5.41
C GLU A 581 14.32 -16.10 5.28
N LYS A 582 14.18 -17.15 4.47
CA LYS A 582 12.92 -17.88 4.28
C LYS A 582 12.48 -18.61 5.55
N ALA A 583 13.42 -19.14 6.35
CA ALA A 583 13.14 -19.76 7.65
C ALA A 583 12.67 -18.72 8.67
N ALA A 584 13.38 -17.60 8.82
CA ALA A 584 13.00 -16.51 9.71
C ALA A 584 11.62 -15.91 9.35
N ALA A 585 11.35 -15.74 8.05
CA ALA A 585 10.04 -15.30 7.56
C ALA A 585 8.93 -16.33 7.83
N ALA A 586 9.22 -17.63 7.82
CA ALA A 586 8.26 -18.68 8.17
C ALA A 586 7.93 -18.68 9.67
N GLU A 587 8.94 -18.54 10.54
CA GLU A 587 8.76 -18.46 12.00
C GLU A 587 7.94 -17.21 12.40
N ALA A 588 8.20 -16.07 11.79
CA ALA A 588 7.43 -14.84 11.99
C ALA A 588 5.95 -15.02 11.60
N ARG A 589 5.67 -15.67 10.45
CA ARG A 589 4.29 -16.00 10.02
C ARG A 589 3.61 -16.96 10.98
N GLN A 590 4.32 -17.98 11.46
CA GLN A 590 3.79 -18.97 12.42
C GLN A 590 3.43 -18.30 13.75
N THR A 591 4.26 -17.37 14.22
CA THR A 591 4.03 -16.57 15.42
C THR A 591 2.81 -15.65 15.28
N GLU A 592 2.66 -14.96 14.14
CA GLU A 592 1.44 -14.16 13.89
C GLU A 592 0.19 -15.04 13.77
N ALA A 593 0.28 -16.20 13.12
CA ALA A 593 -0.83 -17.12 12.96
C ALA A 593 -1.32 -17.68 14.31
N ALA A 594 -0.40 -17.98 15.23
CA ALA A 594 -0.71 -18.38 16.61
C ALA A 594 -1.41 -17.24 17.38
N GLY A 595 -0.92 -16.00 17.25
CA GLY A 595 -1.57 -14.82 17.85
C GLY A 595 -2.99 -14.56 17.33
N LEU A 596 -3.21 -14.73 16.03
CA LEU A 596 -4.55 -14.59 15.43
C LEU A 596 -5.49 -15.75 15.82
N TRP A 597 -4.97 -16.98 15.94
CA TRP A 597 -5.76 -18.17 16.28
C TRP A 597 -6.60 -17.99 17.56
N THR A 598 -6.04 -17.37 18.60
CA THR A 598 -6.74 -17.06 19.86
C THR A 598 -8.02 -16.24 19.63
N LYS A 599 -8.02 -15.33 18.65
CA LYS A 599 -9.19 -14.51 18.30
C LYS A 599 -10.15 -15.24 17.35
N VAL A 600 -9.60 -15.91 16.33
CA VAL A 600 -10.40 -16.41 15.20
C VAL A 600 -10.92 -17.83 15.39
N SER A 601 -10.37 -18.60 16.33
CA SER A 601 -10.79 -19.99 16.57
C SER A 601 -12.31 -20.17 16.79
N PRO A 602 -13.06 -19.29 17.50
CA PRO A 602 -14.51 -19.44 17.65
C PRO A 602 -15.32 -19.22 16.36
N LEU A 603 -14.67 -18.72 15.30
CA LEU A 603 -15.23 -18.65 13.94
C LEU A 603 -14.69 -19.80 13.09
N ALA A 604 -13.38 -20.06 13.15
CA ALA A 604 -12.69 -21.06 12.35
C ALA A 604 -13.20 -22.50 12.58
N VAL A 605 -13.58 -22.85 13.82
CA VAL A 605 -14.10 -24.19 14.17
C VAL A 605 -15.64 -24.28 14.16
N ASP A 606 -16.34 -23.20 13.80
CA ASP A 606 -17.82 -23.18 13.76
C ASP A 606 -18.32 -24.05 12.58
N PRO A 607 -18.99 -25.20 12.81
CA PRO A 607 -19.52 -26.03 11.73
C PRO A 607 -20.63 -25.31 10.93
N ALA A 608 -21.20 -24.25 11.49
CA ALA A 608 -22.18 -23.38 10.85
C ALA A 608 -21.53 -22.10 10.28
N LEU A 609 -20.22 -22.11 9.96
CA LEU A 609 -19.46 -20.97 9.41
C LEU A 609 -20.19 -20.26 8.26
N MET A 610 -20.72 -21.01 7.30
CA MET A 610 -21.46 -20.44 6.16
C MET A 610 -22.80 -19.82 6.59
N ASP A 611 -23.48 -20.34 7.62
CA ASP A 611 -24.67 -19.72 8.18
C ASP A 611 -24.36 -18.52 9.08
N ARG A 612 -23.17 -18.48 9.68
CA ARG A 612 -22.66 -17.29 10.38
C ARG A 612 -22.33 -16.17 9.40
N LEU A 613 -21.70 -16.48 8.26
CA LEU A 613 -21.49 -15.56 7.15
C LEU A 613 -22.83 -14.98 6.65
N ARG A 614 -23.81 -15.85 6.36
CA ARG A 614 -25.16 -15.47 5.90
C ARG A 614 -25.86 -14.54 6.89
N ARG A 615 -25.77 -14.82 8.20
CA ARG A 615 -26.30 -13.96 9.27
C ARG A 615 -25.58 -12.61 9.33
N PHE A 616 -24.25 -12.59 9.31
CA PHE A 616 -23.46 -11.35 9.30
C PHE A 616 -23.83 -10.44 8.11
N VAL A 617 -23.94 -11.00 6.91
CA VAL A 617 -24.33 -10.28 5.70
C VAL A 617 -25.78 -9.76 5.78
N ALA A 618 -26.69 -10.55 6.37
CA ALA A 618 -28.06 -10.11 6.63
C ALA A 618 -28.13 -8.95 7.64
N ASP A 619 -27.40 -9.04 8.75
CA ASP A 619 -27.30 -7.97 9.75
C ASP A 619 -26.67 -6.70 9.16
N ALA A 620 -25.63 -6.84 8.33
CA ALA A 620 -24.91 -5.73 7.71
C ALA A 620 -25.76 -4.89 6.73
N GLY A 621 -26.75 -5.48 6.05
CA GLY A 621 -27.59 -4.76 5.10
C GLY A 621 -28.48 -5.62 4.22
N VAL A 622 -28.03 -6.83 3.90
CA VAL A 622 -28.41 -7.48 2.65
C VAL A 622 -29.58 -8.44 2.83
N VAL A 623 -30.58 -8.33 1.96
CA VAL A 623 -31.79 -9.17 2.01
C VAL A 623 -31.76 -10.14 0.82
N GLY A 624 -32.10 -11.41 1.04
CA GLY A 624 -32.30 -12.42 -0.02
C GLY A 624 -31.05 -13.01 -0.68
N GLU A 625 -29.93 -12.30 -0.70
CA GLU A 625 -28.71 -12.65 -1.46
C GLU A 625 -27.82 -13.75 -0.84
N GLN A 626 -28.42 -14.83 -0.33
CA GLN A 626 -27.71 -15.87 0.42
C GLN A 626 -26.73 -16.66 -0.44
N ALA A 627 -27.11 -17.01 -1.67
CA ALA A 627 -26.22 -17.66 -2.65
C ALA A 627 -25.11 -16.71 -3.12
N GLY A 628 -25.44 -15.43 -3.35
CA GLY A 628 -24.48 -14.40 -3.74
C GLY A 628 -23.40 -14.16 -2.67
N ALA A 629 -23.77 -14.21 -1.38
CA ALA A 629 -22.83 -14.07 -0.27
C ALA A 629 -21.80 -15.21 -0.23
N VAL A 630 -22.25 -16.47 -0.37
CA VAL A 630 -21.34 -17.64 -0.44
C VAL A 630 -20.48 -17.56 -1.71
N SER A 631 -21.06 -17.19 -2.86
CA SER A 631 -20.33 -17.05 -4.13
C SER A 631 -19.20 -16.01 -4.05
N LEU A 632 -19.47 -14.84 -3.46
CA LEU A 632 -18.43 -13.84 -3.17
C LEU A 632 -17.41 -14.34 -2.16
N PHE A 633 -17.83 -14.95 -1.05
CA PHE A 633 -16.90 -15.42 -0.02
C PHE A 633 -15.92 -16.48 -0.54
N LEU A 634 -16.42 -17.49 -1.25
CA LEU A 634 -15.56 -18.49 -1.91
C LEU A 634 -14.66 -17.84 -2.96
N THR A 635 -15.14 -16.82 -3.68
CA THR A 635 -14.29 -16.04 -4.60
C THR A 635 -13.14 -15.34 -3.84
N LEU A 636 -13.41 -14.69 -2.71
CA LEU A 636 -12.39 -14.01 -1.91
C LEU A 636 -11.37 -14.99 -1.30
N VAL A 637 -11.80 -16.18 -0.87
CA VAL A 637 -10.89 -17.21 -0.32
C VAL A 637 -10.05 -17.88 -1.41
N SER A 638 -10.60 -18.07 -2.61
CA SER A 638 -9.92 -18.75 -3.72
C SER A 638 -8.59 -18.11 -4.18
N ARG A 639 -8.33 -16.84 -3.81
CA ARG A 639 -7.01 -16.20 -4.02
C ARG A 639 -5.86 -16.96 -3.35
N LEU A 640 -6.16 -17.79 -2.34
CA LEU A 640 -5.21 -18.58 -1.55
C LEU A 640 -4.95 -19.97 -2.13
N LEU A 641 -5.49 -20.29 -3.31
CA LEU A 641 -5.08 -21.44 -4.10
C LEU A 641 -3.72 -21.14 -4.78
N PRO A 642 -2.89 -22.16 -5.07
CA PRO A 642 -1.64 -21.96 -5.81
C PRO A 642 -1.86 -21.66 -7.29
N ASP A 643 -2.82 -22.32 -7.96
CA ASP A 643 -2.91 -22.29 -9.43
C ASP A 643 -3.82 -21.18 -9.99
N ARG A 644 -5.02 -21.03 -9.41
CA ARG A 644 -6.08 -20.17 -9.96
C ARG A 644 -7.10 -19.75 -8.91
N GLY A 645 -7.32 -18.44 -8.80
CA GLY A 645 -8.47 -17.87 -8.11
C GLY A 645 -9.74 -17.81 -8.99
N LEU A 646 -10.89 -17.78 -8.33
CA LEU A 646 -12.19 -17.56 -8.97
C LEU A 646 -12.32 -16.12 -9.47
N CYS A 647 -13.04 -15.98 -10.57
CA CYS A 647 -13.37 -14.69 -11.15
C CYS A 647 -14.88 -14.56 -11.26
N LEU A 648 -15.48 -13.66 -10.48
CA LEU A 648 -16.92 -13.50 -10.34
C LEU A 648 -17.41 -12.24 -11.07
N LEU A 649 -18.41 -12.40 -11.93
CA LEU A 649 -19.22 -11.34 -12.49
C LEU A 649 -20.55 -11.25 -11.75
N ARG A 650 -20.72 -10.20 -10.95
CA ARG A 650 -22.01 -9.87 -10.33
C ARG A 650 -22.80 -8.92 -11.23
N ARG A 651 -23.93 -9.41 -11.77
CA ARG A 651 -24.72 -8.70 -12.78
C ARG A 651 -26.09 -8.31 -12.24
N GLY A 652 -26.56 -7.12 -12.60
CA GLY A 652 -27.89 -6.65 -12.20
C GLY A 652 -28.16 -5.22 -12.65
N ALA A 653 -29.44 -4.88 -12.82
CA ALA A 653 -29.90 -3.56 -13.20
C ALA A 653 -29.39 -2.44 -12.27
N ALA A 654 -29.51 -1.19 -12.72
CA ALA A 654 -29.32 -0.06 -11.82
C ALA A 654 -30.25 -0.20 -10.60
N SER A 655 -29.74 0.09 -9.41
CA SER A 655 -30.44 -0.06 -8.12
C SER A 655 -30.77 -1.50 -7.65
N SER A 656 -30.33 -2.56 -8.35
CA SER A 656 -30.55 -3.96 -7.90
C SER A 656 -29.70 -4.43 -6.71
N GLY A 657 -28.90 -3.55 -6.11
CA GLY A 657 -27.94 -3.92 -5.05
C GLY A 657 -26.67 -4.64 -5.57
N LYS A 658 -26.42 -4.64 -6.88
CA LYS A 658 -25.26 -5.31 -7.52
C LYS A 658 -23.90 -5.02 -6.85
N ASN A 659 -23.62 -3.76 -6.49
CA ASN A 659 -22.37 -3.34 -5.82
C ASN A 659 -22.43 -3.49 -4.28
N HIS A 660 -23.64 -3.41 -3.69
CA HIS A 660 -23.81 -3.29 -2.24
C HIS A 660 -23.30 -4.52 -1.48
N LEU A 661 -23.52 -5.73 -2.01
CA LEU A 661 -23.00 -6.95 -1.41
C LEU A 661 -21.46 -7.04 -1.52
N PRO A 662 -20.82 -6.87 -2.69
CA PRO A 662 -19.36 -6.70 -2.79
C PRO A 662 -18.78 -5.66 -1.82
N GLU A 663 -19.39 -4.48 -1.72
CA GLU A 663 -18.96 -3.40 -0.81
C GLU A 663 -19.04 -3.76 0.68
N ILE A 664 -19.87 -4.73 1.06
CA ILE A 664 -19.91 -5.27 2.42
C ILE A 664 -18.86 -6.38 2.58
N MET A 665 -18.85 -7.34 1.65
CA MET A 665 -17.93 -8.49 1.65
C MET A 665 -16.45 -8.07 1.64
N LEU A 666 -16.08 -7.09 0.81
CA LEU A 666 -14.69 -6.63 0.68
C LEU A 666 -14.16 -5.95 1.95
N LYS A 667 -15.03 -5.47 2.86
CA LYS A 667 -14.59 -4.89 4.15
C LYS A 667 -14.09 -5.96 5.13
N MET A 668 -14.46 -7.23 4.91
CA MET A 668 -13.95 -8.39 5.64
C MET A 668 -12.53 -8.76 5.20
N MET A 669 -12.01 -8.18 4.11
CA MET A 669 -10.65 -8.45 3.68
C MET A 669 -9.63 -7.64 4.49
N PRO A 670 -8.38 -8.12 4.62
CA PRO A 670 -7.27 -7.34 5.17
C PRO A 670 -6.96 -6.13 4.28
N GLU A 671 -6.44 -5.06 4.88
CA GLU A 671 -5.95 -3.92 4.11
C GLU A 671 -4.75 -4.35 3.24
N GLY A 672 -4.74 -3.92 1.97
CA GLY A 672 -3.73 -4.32 0.99
C GLY A 672 -3.99 -5.64 0.24
N ASP A 673 -4.97 -6.46 0.66
CA ASP A 673 -5.38 -7.68 -0.05
C ASP A 673 -6.44 -7.44 -1.14
N VAL A 674 -7.09 -6.28 -1.12
CA VAL A 674 -8.05 -5.84 -2.14
C VAL A 674 -7.45 -4.68 -2.92
N ILE A 675 -7.38 -4.83 -4.24
CA ILE A 675 -7.06 -3.73 -5.16
C ILE A 675 -8.34 -3.33 -5.88
N THR A 676 -8.76 -2.07 -5.73
CA THR A 676 -9.94 -1.54 -6.42
C THR A 676 -9.52 -0.74 -7.64
N ALA A 677 -10.01 -1.12 -8.82
CA ALA A 677 -9.72 -0.47 -10.09
C ALA A 677 -11.01 -0.01 -10.77
N SER A 678 -11.45 1.22 -10.45
CA SER A 678 -12.62 1.87 -11.07
C SER A 678 -12.38 2.37 -12.51
N GLY A 679 -11.16 2.19 -13.02
CA GLY A 679 -10.71 2.59 -14.34
C GLY A 679 -9.18 2.55 -14.42
N GLY A 680 -8.63 2.54 -15.63
CA GLY A 680 -7.18 2.54 -15.87
C GLY A 680 -6.83 2.81 -17.33
N SER A 681 -5.58 3.20 -17.59
CA SER A 681 -5.06 3.23 -18.97
C SER A 681 -5.02 1.80 -19.54
N PRO A 682 -5.08 1.59 -20.88
CA PRO A 682 -5.19 0.26 -21.47
C PRO A 682 -4.07 -0.73 -21.10
N LYS A 683 -2.96 -0.25 -20.55
CA LYS A 683 -1.80 -1.06 -20.18
C LYS A 683 -1.43 -0.85 -18.72
N SER A 684 -2.42 -0.71 -17.83
CA SER A 684 -2.16 -0.39 -16.42
C SER A 684 -1.78 -1.60 -15.57
N LEU A 685 -2.35 -2.78 -15.86
CA LEU A 685 -2.10 -4.02 -15.11
C LEU A 685 -0.60 -4.39 -14.97
N PRO A 686 0.25 -4.33 -16.04
CA PRO A 686 1.67 -4.66 -15.92
C PRO A 686 2.48 -3.74 -15.00
N TYR A 687 2.02 -2.52 -14.71
CA TYR A 687 2.77 -1.55 -13.88
C TYR A 687 2.25 -1.46 -12.44
N MET A 688 1.28 -2.29 -12.06
CA MET A 688 0.72 -2.27 -10.71
C MET A 688 1.79 -2.68 -9.69
N GLY A 689 1.98 -1.85 -8.67
CA GLY A 689 3.04 -2.04 -7.66
C GLY A 689 4.46 -1.69 -8.12
N GLY A 690 4.63 -0.97 -9.24
CA GLY A 690 5.94 -0.66 -9.84
C GLY A 690 6.32 -1.68 -10.92
N ALA A 691 7.44 -1.48 -11.63
CA ALA A 691 7.86 -2.42 -12.67
C ALA A 691 8.38 -3.75 -12.08
N ASP A 692 9.22 -3.67 -11.06
CA ASP A 692 10.05 -4.80 -10.60
C ASP A 692 9.32 -5.74 -9.62
N ASN A 693 8.22 -5.29 -9.01
CA ASN A 693 7.47 -6.07 -8.02
C ASN A 693 6.58 -7.14 -8.70
N ARG A 694 7.14 -8.31 -9.01
CA ARG A 694 6.40 -9.40 -9.68
C ARG A 694 5.16 -9.86 -8.90
N GLY A 695 5.29 -10.02 -7.57
CA GLY A 695 4.22 -10.45 -6.67
C GLY A 695 3.14 -9.40 -6.35
N ALA A 696 3.16 -8.21 -6.98
CA ALA A 696 2.25 -7.12 -6.66
C ALA A 696 0.75 -7.47 -6.79
N LEU A 697 0.40 -8.46 -7.61
CA LEU A 697 -0.97 -8.94 -7.82
C LEU A 697 -1.23 -10.32 -7.17
N ALA A 698 -0.18 -11.10 -6.90
CA ALA A 698 -0.29 -12.48 -6.43
C ALA A 698 -1.10 -12.60 -5.14
N HIS A 699 -2.02 -13.57 -5.12
CA HIS A 699 -2.94 -13.86 -4.03
C HIS A 699 -3.83 -12.68 -3.57
N LYS A 700 -4.06 -11.67 -4.43
CA LYS A 700 -4.94 -10.53 -4.15
C LYS A 700 -6.30 -10.63 -4.84
N VAL A 701 -7.23 -9.79 -4.37
CA VAL A 701 -8.56 -9.60 -4.96
C VAL A 701 -8.56 -8.34 -5.81
N LEU A 702 -8.77 -8.48 -7.11
CA LEU A 702 -8.98 -7.35 -8.03
C LEU A 702 -10.47 -7.03 -8.14
N TYR A 703 -10.91 -5.94 -7.53
CA TYR A 703 -12.29 -5.44 -7.61
C TYR A 703 -12.42 -4.37 -8.69
N ILE A 704 -13.26 -4.64 -9.69
CA ILE A 704 -13.54 -3.73 -10.82
C ILE A 704 -15.04 -3.38 -10.80
N PRO A 705 -15.42 -2.24 -10.18
CA PRO A 705 -16.80 -1.77 -10.23
C PRO A 705 -17.15 -1.30 -11.65
N GLU A 706 -18.31 -1.73 -12.15
CA GLU A 706 -18.79 -1.44 -13.51
C GLU A 706 -17.80 -1.86 -14.62
N ALA A 707 -17.65 -3.17 -14.84
CA ALA A 707 -16.87 -3.83 -15.89
C ALA A 707 -17.18 -3.35 -17.32
N ALA A 708 -18.30 -2.65 -17.55
CA ALA A 708 -18.54 -1.94 -18.79
C ALA A 708 -17.50 -0.82 -19.08
N SER A 709 -16.72 -0.40 -18.07
CA SER A 709 -15.58 0.52 -18.20
C SER A 709 -14.39 -0.08 -18.97
N ILE A 710 -14.18 -1.40 -18.87
CA ILE A 710 -13.14 -2.15 -19.60
C ILE A 710 -13.66 -2.86 -20.86
N ALA A 711 -14.97 -2.79 -21.12
CA ALA A 711 -15.57 -3.37 -22.31
C ALA A 711 -15.05 -2.74 -23.63
N PRO A 712 -15.08 -3.47 -24.76
CA PRO A 712 -14.62 -2.96 -26.06
C PRO A 712 -15.32 -1.67 -26.47
N ARG A 713 -14.55 -0.70 -27.00
CA ARG A 713 -15.10 0.51 -27.62
C ARG A 713 -15.24 0.28 -29.12
N GLY A 714 -16.37 -0.30 -29.52
CA GLY A 714 -16.60 -0.72 -30.91
C GLY A 714 -15.98 -2.10 -31.17
N SER A 715 -15.33 -2.28 -32.32
CA SER A 715 -14.67 -3.53 -32.73
C SER A 715 -13.21 -3.65 -32.30
N VAL A 716 -12.71 -2.73 -31.48
CA VAL A 716 -11.32 -2.71 -31.00
C VAL A 716 -11.29 -3.33 -29.59
N GLU A 717 -10.52 -4.41 -29.42
CA GLU A 717 -10.28 -4.99 -28.10
C GLU A 717 -9.54 -4.00 -27.20
N ASN A 718 -9.75 -4.11 -25.88
CA ASN A 718 -9.08 -3.28 -24.89
C ASN A 718 -7.88 -4.07 -24.33
N ASP A 719 -6.66 -3.54 -24.49
CA ASP A 719 -5.42 -4.16 -23.98
C ASP A 719 -5.54 -4.63 -22.51
N ASN A 720 -6.22 -3.87 -21.64
CA ASN A 720 -6.43 -4.27 -20.24
C ASN A 720 -7.28 -5.54 -20.12
N THR A 721 -8.27 -5.72 -21.00
CA THR A 721 -9.10 -6.92 -21.06
C THR A 721 -8.30 -8.10 -21.57
N ILE A 722 -7.40 -7.91 -22.54
CA ILE A 722 -6.46 -8.95 -22.99
C ILE A 722 -5.56 -9.37 -21.82
N MET A 723 -4.88 -8.42 -21.18
CA MET A 723 -3.99 -8.66 -20.04
C MET A 723 -4.71 -9.32 -18.86
N LEU A 724 -5.97 -8.95 -18.60
CA LEU A 724 -6.81 -9.60 -17.59
C LEU A 724 -7.18 -11.04 -17.99
N ARG A 725 -7.52 -11.30 -19.26
CA ARG A 725 -7.75 -12.68 -19.76
C ARG A 725 -6.51 -13.54 -19.59
N THR A 726 -5.32 -13.02 -19.90
CA THR A 726 -4.02 -13.67 -19.71
C THR A 726 -3.80 -14.00 -18.23
N LEU A 727 -3.85 -13.01 -17.33
CA LEU A 727 -3.62 -13.21 -15.88
C LEU A 727 -4.57 -14.25 -15.25
N ILE A 728 -5.85 -14.28 -15.66
CA ILE A 728 -6.83 -15.27 -15.18
C ILE A 728 -6.56 -16.68 -15.75
N SER A 729 -6.03 -16.77 -16.97
CA SER A 729 -5.86 -18.04 -17.69
C SER A 729 -4.53 -18.71 -17.39
N GLU A 730 -3.45 -17.94 -17.46
CA GLU A 730 -2.04 -18.36 -17.43
C GLU A 730 -1.38 -18.10 -16.07
N GLY A 731 -2.10 -17.47 -15.13
CA GLY A 731 -1.60 -17.20 -13.78
C GLY A 731 -0.54 -16.09 -13.71
N ARG A 732 -0.15 -15.46 -14.83
CA ARG A 732 0.78 -14.33 -14.88
C ARG A 732 0.56 -13.43 -16.08
N ILE A 733 1.19 -12.26 -16.08
CA ILE A 733 1.38 -11.38 -17.23
C ILE A 733 2.89 -11.26 -17.47
N VAL A 734 3.32 -11.45 -18.72
CA VAL A 734 4.66 -11.08 -19.19
C VAL A 734 4.47 -10.01 -20.25
N TYR A 735 4.99 -8.80 -20.00
CA TYR A 735 4.76 -7.64 -20.85
C TYR A 735 6.08 -6.92 -21.14
N GLN A 736 6.51 -6.94 -22.41
CA GLN A 736 7.77 -6.34 -22.84
C GLN A 736 7.56 -4.91 -23.33
N VAL A 737 8.47 -4.01 -22.95
CA VAL A 737 8.49 -2.61 -23.41
C VAL A 737 9.87 -2.15 -23.80
N VAL A 738 9.91 -1.32 -24.85
CA VAL A 738 11.15 -0.66 -25.28
C VAL A 738 11.36 0.60 -24.44
N VAL A 739 12.49 0.67 -23.75
CA VAL A 739 12.93 1.82 -22.95
C VAL A 739 14.14 2.45 -23.63
N THR A 740 13.99 3.69 -24.10
CA THR A 740 15.10 4.47 -24.66
C THR A 740 15.79 5.25 -23.54
N ARG A 741 17.00 4.82 -23.16
CA ARG A 741 17.86 5.57 -22.22
C ARG A 741 18.47 6.78 -22.95
N GLN A 742 18.71 7.89 -22.22
CA GLN A 742 19.10 9.18 -22.83
C GLN A 742 20.38 9.13 -23.70
N ASP A 743 21.29 8.20 -23.45
CA ASP A 743 22.57 8.05 -24.18
C ASP A 743 22.82 6.60 -24.67
N GLY A 744 21.79 5.83 -25.03
CA GLY A 744 21.94 4.42 -25.43
C GLY A 744 20.96 3.93 -26.50
N PRO A 745 21.22 2.78 -27.13
CA PRO A 745 20.25 2.14 -28.02
C PRO A 745 18.97 1.77 -27.24
N PRO A 746 17.80 1.66 -27.91
CA PRO A 746 16.58 1.22 -27.25
C PRO A 746 16.73 -0.20 -26.70
N GLU A 747 16.38 -0.40 -25.44
CA GLU A 747 16.50 -1.67 -24.72
C GLU A 747 15.13 -2.25 -24.42
N THR A 748 14.92 -3.55 -24.66
CA THR A 748 13.65 -4.21 -24.31
C THR A 748 13.71 -4.67 -22.86
N VAL A 749 12.82 -4.11 -22.04
CA VAL A 749 12.63 -4.47 -20.63
C VAL A 749 11.41 -5.37 -20.50
N GLU A 750 11.57 -6.52 -19.86
CA GLU A 750 10.47 -7.41 -19.50
C GLU A 750 9.86 -7.01 -18.15
N ILE A 751 8.54 -6.84 -18.11
CA ILE A 751 7.78 -6.58 -16.89
C ILE A 751 6.88 -7.79 -16.64
N VAL A 752 7.04 -8.41 -15.46
CA VAL A 752 6.30 -9.60 -15.06
C VAL A 752 5.36 -9.26 -13.90
N LYS A 753 4.13 -9.79 -13.94
CA LYS A 753 3.20 -9.78 -12.82
C LYS A 753 2.63 -11.17 -12.60
N ASP A 754 2.87 -11.73 -11.43
CA ASP A 754 2.42 -13.06 -11.09
C ASP A 754 1.07 -12.99 -10.35
N GLY A 755 0.24 -14.00 -10.59
CA GLY A 755 -0.96 -14.34 -9.86
C GLY A 755 -0.69 -15.52 -8.90
N PRO A 756 -1.69 -16.38 -8.64
CA PRO A 756 -3.08 -16.25 -9.09
C PRO A 756 -3.79 -15.06 -8.44
N ILE A 757 -4.87 -14.60 -9.06
CA ILE A 757 -5.72 -13.55 -8.52
C ILE A 757 -7.16 -14.03 -8.38
N ALA A 758 -7.88 -13.50 -7.40
CA ALA A 758 -9.35 -13.52 -7.43
C ALA A 758 -9.86 -12.23 -8.07
N VAL A 759 -10.92 -12.30 -8.87
CA VAL A 759 -11.50 -11.12 -9.55
C VAL A 759 -12.96 -10.96 -9.15
N VAL A 760 -13.37 -9.74 -8.82
CA VAL A 760 -14.78 -9.38 -8.61
C VAL A 760 -15.14 -8.23 -9.54
N LEU A 761 -15.98 -8.51 -10.52
CA LEU A 761 -16.50 -7.57 -11.51
C LEU A 761 -17.98 -7.30 -11.22
N THR A 762 -18.43 -6.05 -11.33
CA THR A 762 -19.88 -5.74 -11.35
C THR A 762 -20.31 -5.18 -12.70
N SER A 763 -21.54 -5.44 -13.16
CA SER A 763 -22.04 -4.84 -14.42
C SER A 763 -23.55 -4.67 -14.43
N ALA A 764 -24.04 -3.54 -14.94
CA ALA A 764 -25.46 -3.38 -15.32
C ALA A 764 -25.78 -3.75 -16.77
N ARG A 765 -24.78 -4.21 -17.55
CA ARG A 765 -24.91 -4.43 -18.99
C ARG A 765 -24.41 -5.82 -19.39
N ASN A 766 -25.08 -6.41 -20.37
CA ASN A 766 -24.69 -7.66 -21.03
C ASN A 766 -23.59 -7.46 -22.11
N ASN A 767 -22.72 -6.46 -21.94
CA ASN A 767 -21.68 -6.08 -22.92
C ASN A 767 -20.27 -6.51 -22.48
N ILE A 768 -20.16 -7.53 -21.62
CA ILE A 768 -18.88 -8.16 -21.30
C ILE A 768 -18.40 -8.93 -22.53
N GLU A 769 -17.12 -8.79 -22.83
CA GLU A 769 -16.44 -9.50 -23.92
C GLU A 769 -16.64 -11.02 -23.76
N ALA A 770 -16.97 -11.72 -24.85
CA ALA A 770 -17.47 -13.10 -24.83
C ALA A 770 -16.43 -14.09 -24.30
N GLU A 771 -15.17 -13.93 -24.69
CA GLU A 771 -14.05 -14.72 -24.21
C GLU A 771 -13.78 -14.50 -22.72
N LEU A 772 -13.76 -13.25 -22.26
CA LEU A 772 -13.68 -12.94 -20.83
C LEU A 772 -14.86 -13.57 -20.08
N LEU A 773 -16.09 -13.49 -20.61
CA LEU A 773 -17.27 -14.10 -19.99
C LEU A 773 -17.16 -15.63 -19.84
N THR A 774 -16.38 -16.34 -20.67
CA THR A 774 -16.09 -17.78 -20.46
C THR A 774 -15.18 -18.05 -19.26
N ARG A 775 -14.39 -17.07 -18.83
CA ARG A 775 -13.47 -17.13 -17.69
C ARG A 775 -14.12 -16.66 -16.38
N LEU A 776 -15.38 -16.20 -16.41
CA LEU A 776 -16.11 -15.68 -15.26
C LEU A 776 -17.25 -16.62 -14.82
N VAL A 777 -17.33 -16.83 -13.50
CA VAL A 777 -18.55 -17.27 -12.80
C VAL A 777 -19.56 -16.13 -12.81
N LEU A 778 -20.83 -16.43 -12.99
CA LEU A 778 -21.91 -15.43 -12.96
C LEU A 778 -22.68 -15.48 -11.63
N ALA A 779 -22.98 -14.32 -11.05
CA ALA A 779 -23.97 -14.17 -9.97
C ALA A 779 -24.94 -13.03 -10.32
N ASP A 780 -26.12 -13.37 -10.81
CA ASP A 780 -27.19 -12.41 -11.07
C ASP A 780 -27.86 -11.96 -9.76
N THR A 781 -28.24 -10.68 -9.65
CA THR A 781 -29.09 -10.16 -8.57
C THR A 781 -30.55 -10.60 -8.75
N ASP A 782 -31.26 -10.85 -7.65
CA ASP A 782 -32.71 -11.05 -7.69
C ASP A 782 -33.43 -9.70 -7.86
N GLU A 783 -34.07 -9.50 -9.02
CA GLU A 783 -34.81 -8.28 -9.38
C GLU A 783 -36.33 -8.43 -9.16
N SER A 784 -36.77 -9.43 -8.41
CA SER A 784 -38.20 -9.68 -8.17
C SER A 784 -38.85 -8.57 -7.34
N ALA A 785 -40.13 -8.29 -7.64
CA ALA A 785 -40.94 -7.37 -6.84
C ALA A 785 -41.02 -7.80 -5.36
N ALA A 786 -41.07 -9.11 -5.09
CA ALA A 786 -41.10 -9.67 -3.74
C ALA A 786 -39.78 -9.46 -2.97
N LEU A 787 -38.61 -9.56 -3.60
CA LEU A 787 -37.37 -9.13 -2.94
C LEU A 787 -37.32 -7.61 -2.78
N THR A 788 -37.73 -6.84 -3.79
CA THR A 788 -37.77 -5.38 -3.74
C THR A 788 -38.56 -4.86 -2.53
N GLU A 789 -39.75 -5.42 -2.28
CA GLU A 789 -40.58 -5.09 -1.10
C GLU A 789 -39.84 -5.37 0.22
N ARG A 790 -39.22 -6.56 0.36
CA ARG A 790 -38.44 -6.92 1.56
C ARG A 790 -37.21 -6.02 1.77
N VAL A 791 -36.55 -5.60 0.69
CA VAL A 791 -35.42 -4.66 0.74
C VAL A 791 -35.90 -3.29 1.25
N CYS A 792 -36.98 -2.75 0.69
CA CYS A 792 -37.58 -1.49 1.14
C CYS A 792 -37.99 -1.57 2.62
N ALA A 793 -38.66 -2.64 3.05
CA ALA A 793 -39.05 -2.84 4.45
C ALA A 793 -37.83 -2.92 5.38
N SER A 794 -36.74 -3.58 4.96
CA SER A 794 -35.48 -3.66 5.71
C SER A 794 -34.82 -2.27 5.86
N ILE A 795 -34.75 -1.48 4.79
CA ILE A 795 -34.18 -0.13 4.81
C ILE A 795 -34.99 0.79 5.75
N LEU A 796 -36.31 0.80 5.64
CA LEU A 796 -37.19 1.60 6.50
C LEU A 796 -37.06 1.18 7.98
N LYS A 797 -37.01 -0.13 8.27
CA LYS A 797 -36.77 -0.63 9.62
C LYS A 797 -35.43 -0.15 10.19
N ARG A 798 -34.35 -0.23 9.40
CA ARG A 798 -33.00 0.21 9.81
C ARG A 798 -32.91 1.70 10.12
N ALA A 799 -33.66 2.55 9.41
CA ALA A 799 -33.70 3.99 9.69
C ALA A 799 -34.19 4.33 11.11
N THR A 800 -34.92 3.40 11.76
CA THR A 800 -35.43 3.54 13.14
C THR A 800 -34.52 2.90 14.20
N GLN A 801 -33.40 2.27 13.81
CA GLN A 801 -32.55 1.49 14.70
C GLN A 801 -31.12 2.07 14.79
N ARG A 802 -30.56 2.18 16.00
CA ARG A 802 -29.13 2.47 16.17
C ARG A 802 -28.29 1.33 15.61
N ARG A 803 -27.22 1.66 14.89
CA ARG A 803 -26.24 0.68 14.38
C ARG A 803 -25.63 -0.10 15.55
N LEU A 804 -25.75 -1.43 15.53
CA LEU A 804 -25.32 -2.29 16.62
C LEU A 804 -23.79 -2.34 16.70
N ARG A 805 -23.24 -2.27 17.93
CA ARG A 805 -21.79 -2.43 18.17
C ARG A 805 -21.28 -3.81 17.76
N SER A 806 -22.13 -4.86 17.85
CA SER A 806 -21.79 -6.23 17.49
C SER A 806 -21.35 -6.39 16.03
N THR A 807 -21.94 -5.65 15.08
CA THR A 807 -21.59 -5.74 13.66
C THR A 807 -20.18 -5.23 13.35
N VAL A 808 -19.62 -4.34 14.20
CA VAL A 808 -18.23 -3.87 14.04
C VAL A 808 -17.25 -4.93 14.55
N ALA A 809 -17.50 -5.50 15.73
CA ALA A 809 -16.65 -6.56 16.28
C ALA A 809 -16.64 -7.82 15.40
N GLU A 810 -17.80 -8.22 14.87
CA GLU A 810 -17.90 -9.35 13.94
C GLU A 810 -17.16 -9.06 12.63
N LEU A 811 -17.19 -7.82 12.11
CA LEU A 811 -16.43 -7.43 10.91
C LEU A 811 -14.91 -7.55 11.12
N GLU A 812 -14.39 -7.08 12.27
CA GLU A 812 -12.96 -7.22 12.60
C GLU A 812 -12.57 -8.70 12.79
N LEU A 813 -13.45 -9.52 13.38
CA LEU A 813 -13.25 -10.98 13.48
C LEU A 813 -13.14 -11.65 12.11
N TRP A 814 -13.98 -11.27 11.14
CA TRP A 814 -13.87 -11.75 9.76
C TRP A 814 -12.59 -11.24 9.07
N ARG A 815 -12.10 -10.04 9.38
CA ARG A 815 -10.81 -9.52 8.87
C ARG A 815 -9.62 -10.30 9.42
N ASP A 816 -9.56 -10.49 10.74
CA ASP A 816 -8.53 -11.32 11.37
C ASP A 816 -8.61 -12.78 10.87
N TYR A 817 -9.82 -13.28 10.54
CA TYR A 817 -9.98 -14.60 9.91
C TYR A 817 -9.34 -14.69 8.52
N HIS A 818 -9.58 -13.70 7.64
CA HIS A 818 -8.92 -13.66 6.33
C HIS A 818 -7.39 -13.46 6.43
N ARG A 819 -6.88 -12.75 7.45
CA ARG A 819 -5.43 -12.69 7.75
C ARG A 819 -4.87 -14.06 8.13
N TRP A 820 -5.53 -14.76 9.06
CA TRP A 820 -5.15 -16.10 9.50
C TRP A 820 -5.24 -17.15 8.38
N LEU A 821 -6.18 -16.99 7.44
CA LEU A 821 -6.18 -17.75 6.21
C LEU A 821 -4.98 -17.40 5.32
N ALA A 822 -4.63 -16.13 5.15
CA ALA A 822 -3.52 -15.73 4.28
C ALA A 822 -2.14 -16.21 4.76
N LEU A 823 -1.86 -16.18 6.07
CA LEU A 823 -0.53 -16.50 6.64
C LEU A 823 -0.04 -17.93 6.38
N GLY A 824 -0.96 -18.88 6.25
CA GLY A 824 -0.63 -20.29 5.95
C GLY A 824 -0.83 -20.68 4.48
N GLY A 825 -1.16 -19.72 3.61
CA GLY A 825 -1.35 -19.98 2.18
C GLY A 825 -0.07 -19.77 1.35
N PRO A 826 -0.05 -20.20 0.07
CA PRO A 826 -1.14 -20.90 -0.63
C PRO A 826 -1.39 -22.31 -0.10
N TYR A 827 -2.59 -22.86 -0.35
CA TYR A 827 -2.98 -24.19 0.11
C TYR A 827 -3.33 -25.13 -1.04
N ASP A 828 -2.76 -26.33 -0.98
CA ASP A 828 -3.24 -27.46 -1.76
C ASP A 828 -4.41 -28.18 -1.09
N VAL A 829 -5.27 -28.72 -1.94
CA VAL A 829 -6.53 -29.35 -1.53
C VAL A 829 -6.83 -30.55 -2.41
N VAL A 830 -6.96 -31.72 -1.79
CA VAL A 830 -7.42 -32.95 -2.42
C VAL A 830 -8.96 -32.97 -2.40
N VAL A 831 -9.57 -33.43 -3.51
CA VAL A 831 -11.03 -33.59 -3.65
C VAL A 831 -11.34 -35.07 -3.90
N PRO A 832 -11.50 -35.91 -2.85
CA PRO A 832 -11.58 -37.37 -3.00
C PRO A 832 -12.75 -37.83 -3.88
N PHE A 833 -13.85 -37.07 -3.86
CA PHE A 833 -15.09 -37.35 -4.61
C PHE A 833 -15.10 -36.76 -6.03
N ALA A 834 -13.97 -36.29 -6.57
CA ALA A 834 -13.90 -35.73 -7.92
C ALA A 834 -14.36 -36.73 -9.01
N ARG A 835 -14.01 -38.02 -8.88
CA ARG A 835 -14.49 -39.08 -9.79
C ARG A 835 -16.02 -39.24 -9.76
N ALA A 836 -16.64 -39.13 -8.59
CA ALA A 836 -18.10 -39.17 -8.44
C ALA A 836 -18.80 -37.96 -9.09
N ILE A 837 -18.20 -36.76 -9.04
CA ILE A 837 -18.70 -35.60 -9.80
C ILE A 837 -18.64 -35.87 -11.31
N GLY A 838 -17.55 -36.47 -11.80
CA GLY A 838 -17.38 -36.87 -13.19
C GLY A 838 -18.46 -37.85 -13.68
N VAL A 839 -18.71 -38.91 -12.91
CA VAL A 839 -19.79 -39.88 -13.20
C VAL A 839 -21.16 -39.21 -13.20
N ALA A 840 -21.45 -38.38 -12.19
CA ALA A 840 -22.74 -37.69 -12.12
C ALA A 840 -22.98 -36.73 -13.31
N TYR A 841 -21.90 -36.15 -13.87
CA TYR A 841 -21.97 -35.39 -15.13
C TYR A 841 -22.22 -36.26 -16.37
N GLY A 842 -21.78 -37.52 -16.39
CA GLY A 842 -22.02 -38.45 -17.50
C GLY A 842 -23.51 -38.73 -17.77
N GLY A 843 -24.37 -38.57 -16.77
CA GLY A 843 -25.83 -38.65 -16.90
C GLY A 843 -26.52 -37.36 -17.38
N MET A 844 -25.76 -36.30 -17.70
CA MET A 844 -26.29 -34.95 -17.96
C MET A 844 -25.96 -34.45 -19.37
N ALA A 845 -26.88 -33.70 -19.96
CA ALA A 845 -26.64 -33.00 -21.23
C ALA A 845 -25.79 -31.73 -21.00
N VAL A 846 -24.48 -31.90 -20.89
CA VAL A 846 -23.52 -30.82 -20.58
C VAL A 846 -23.07 -30.03 -21.82
N PRO A 847 -23.08 -28.67 -21.78
CA PRO A 847 -22.54 -27.85 -22.85
C PRO A 847 -21.00 -27.85 -22.85
N LEU A 848 -20.38 -27.60 -24.02
CA LEU A 848 -18.92 -27.54 -24.20
C LEU A 848 -18.20 -26.63 -23.18
N ARG A 849 -18.88 -25.57 -22.72
CA ARG A 849 -18.37 -24.61 -21.71
C ARG A 849 -18.01 -25.26 -20.36
N VAL A 850 -18.62 -26.40 -20.02
CA VAL A 850 -18.31 -27.16 -18.78
C VAL A 850 -16.83 -27.51 -18.68
N ARG A 851 -16.12 -27.74 -19.80
CA ARG A 851 -14.65 -27.94 -19.82
C ARG A 851 -13.86 -26.81 -19.14
N ARG A 852 -14.41 -25.58 -19.13
CA ARG A 852 -13.81 -24.41 -18.47
C ARG A 852 -14.38 -24.19 -17.08
N ASP A 853 -15.70 -24.30 -16.92
CA ASP A 853 -16.36 -24.06 -15.64
C ASP A 853 -16.11 -25.16 -14.60
N ILE A 854 -15.71 -26.38 -15.00
CA ILE A 854 -15.33 -27.45 -14.06
C ILE A 854 -14.14 -27.04 -13.18
N ASN A 855 -13.20 -26.26 -13.72
CA ASN A 855 -12.10 -25.69 -12.95
C ASN A 855 -12.58 -24.64 -11.95
N SER A 856 -13.62 -23.87 -12.29
CA SER A 856 -14.28 -22.95 -11.34
C SER A 856 -15.06 -23.70 -10.26
N ILE A 857 -15.68 -24.84 -10.59
CA ILE A 857 -16.35 -25.72 -9.62
C ILE A 857 -15.31 -26.29 -8.65
N LEU A 858 -14.22 -26.86 -9.15
CA LEU A 858 -13.11 -27.36 -8.32
C LEU A 858 -12.50 -26.24 -7.47
N ALA A 859 -12.21 -25.07 -8.03
CA ALA A 859 -11.70 -23.93 -7.27
C ALA A 859 -12.66 -23.46 -6.16
N ALA A 860 -13.98 -23.53 -6.36
CA ALA A 860 -14.96 -23.24 -5.30
C ALA A 860 -15.02 -24.31 -4.20
N ILE A 861 -14.90 -25.60 -4.57
CA ILE A 861 -14.79 -26.71 -3.60
C ILE A 861 -13.50 -26.54 -2.77
N LYS A 862 -12.36 -26.32 -3.44
CA LYS A 862 -11.07 -26.10 -2.78
C LYS A 862 -11.10 -24.85 -1.89
N ALA A 863 -11.67 -23.74 -2.36
CA ALA A 863 -11.86 -22.54 -1.56
C ALA A 863 -12.77 -22.75 -0.34
N SER A 864 -13.79 -23.60 -0.43
CA SER A 864 -14.60 -23.98 0.74
C SER A 864 -13.77 -24.80 1.73
N ALA A 865 -12.97 -25.76 1.27
CA ALA A 865 -12.11 -26.55 2.15
C ALA A 865 -11.07 -25.66 2.88
N ILE A 866 -10.42 -24.72 2.17
CA ILE A 866 -9.55 -23.68 2.77
C ILE A 866 -10.32 -22.84 3.79
N ALA A 867 -11.52 -22.38 3.43
CA ALA A 867 -12.38 -21.62 4.33
C ALA A 867 -12.83 -22.41 5.57
N HIS A 868 -12.67 -23.74 5.59
CA HIS A 868 -12.93 -24.59 6.75
C HIS A 868 -11.65 -25.33 7.21
N LYS A 869 -10.43 -24.84 6.94
CA LYS A 869 -9.20 -25.63 7.16
C LYS A 869 -9.01 -26.15 8.59
N ALA A 870 -9.55 -25.45 9.59
CA ALA A 870 -9.56 -25.88 11.00
C ALA A 870 -10.55 -27.03 11.32
N GLN A 871 -11.38 -27.42 10.34
CA GLN A 871 -12.44 -28.45 10.41
C GLN A 871 -12.25 -29.53 9.35
N ARG A 872 -11.08 -29.59 8.70
CA ARG A 872 -10.75 -30.54 7.65
C ARG A 872 -9.55 -31.36 8.07
N ALA A 873 -9.53 -32.62 7.63
CA ALA A 873 -8.34 -33.44 7.74
C ALA A 873 -7.27 -32.92 6.76
N ILE A 874 -6.02 -33.20 7.10
CA ILE A 874 -4.85 -32.96 6.26
C ILE A 874 -4.25 -34.34 5.98
N ASP A 875 -3.84 -34.61 4.74
CA ASP A 875 -3.18 -35.87 4.38
C ASP A 875 -1.67 -35.88 4.70
N GLY A 876 -0.98 -36.95 4.31
CA GLY A 876 0.46 -37.11 4.56
C GLY A 876 1.34 -36.11 3.81
N ASP A 877 0.83 -35.51 2.73
CA ASP A 877 1.54 -34.55 1.88
C ASP A 877 1.23 -33.09 2.27
N GLY A 878 0.47 -32.88 3.37
CA GLY A 878 0.11 -31.56 3.87
C GLY A 878 -1.10 -30.93 3.16
N CYS A 879 -1.78 -31.65 2.26
CA CYS A 879 -2.93 -31.13 1.52
C CYS A 879 -4.22 -31.20 2.35
N ILE A 880 -5.08 -30.20 2.22
CA ILE A 880 -6.39 -30.20 2.90
C ILE A 880 -7.33 -31.18 2.18
N ILE A 881 -7.99 -32.07 2.92
CA ILE A 881 -8.95 -33.01 2.35
C ILE A 881 -10.35 -32.37 2.33
N ALA A 882 -10.89 -32.11 1.13
CA ALA A 882 -12.23 -31.58 0.96
C ALA A 882 -13.33 -32.62 1.29
N THR A 883 -14.49 -32.14 1.70
CA THR A 883 -15.67 -32.94 2.10
C THR A 883 -16.88 -32.69 1.20
N LEU A 884 -17.92 -33.52 1.29
CA LEU A 884 -19.18 -33.30 0.57
C LEU A 884 -19.90 -32.00 0.95
N ASP A 885 -19.62 -31.43 2.13
CA ASP A 885 -20.14 -30.09 2.50
C ASP A 885 -19.48 -28.99 1.66
N ASP A 886 -18.21 -29.15 1.30
CA ASP A 886 -17.52 -28.22 0.40
C ASP A 886 -18.11 -28.27 -1.02
N TYR A 887 -18.59 -29.45 -1.45
CA TYR A 887 -19.41 -29.57 -2.67
C TYR A 887 -20.76 -28.86 -2.54
N ARG A 888 -21.47 -29.00 -1.41
CA ARG A 888 -22.74 -28.31 -1.15
C ARG A 888 -22.57 -26.78 -1.15
N HIS A 889 -21.48 -26.28 -0.59
CA HIS A 889 -21.15 -24.85 -0.61
C HIS A 889 -20.85 -24.35 -2.02
N ALA A 890 -20.01 -25.06 -2.78
CA ALA A 890 -19.74 -24.74 -4.18
C ALA A 890 -21.00 -24.80 -5.05
N TRP A 891 -21.85 -25.81 -4.86
CA TRP A 891 -23.14 -25.92 -5.56
C TRP A 891 -24.05 -24.73 -5.25
N THR A 892 -24.18 -24.35 -3.98
CA THR A 892 -24.94 -23.18 -3.53
C THR A 892 -24.41 -21.87 -4.14
N ALA A 893 -23.08 -21.75 -4.28
CA ALA A 893 -22.41 -20.58 -4.85
C ALA A 893 -22.53 -20.45 -6.37
N LEU A 894 -22.56 -21.57 -7.11
CA LEU A 894 -22.33 -21.59 -8.55
C LEU A 894 -23.53 -22.07 -9.37
N ALA A 895 -24.34 -23.00 -8.88
CA ALA A 895 -25.29 -23.75 -9.72
C ALA A 895 -26.33 -22.85 -10.42
N GLY A 896 -26.86 -21.84 -9.72
CA GLY A 896 -27.80 -20.88 -10.32
C GLY A 896 -27.17 -19.99 -11.39
N GLY A 897 -25.92 -19.57 -11.18
CA GLY A 897 -25.14 -18.77 -12.13
C GLY A 897 -24.78 -19.54 -13.39
N LEU A 898 -24.28 -20.76 -13.23
CA LEU A 898 -23.99 -21.68 -14.33
C LEU A 898 -25.27 -22.01 -15.11
N ALA A 899 -26.39 -22.28 -14.43
CA ALA A 899 -27.68 -22.50 -15.09
C ALA A 899 -28.17 -21.27 -15.89
N ALA A 900 -27.94 -20.05 -15.39
CA ALA A 900 -28.26 -18.83 -16.14
C ALA A 900 -27.44 -18.68 -17.44
N VAL A 901 -26.22 -19.21 -17.48
CA VAL A 901 -25.33 -19.23 -18.66
C VAL A 901 -25.58 -20.44 -19.57
N TYR A 902 -25.96 -21.58 -19.01
CA TYR A 902 -26.16 -22.84 -19.75
C TYR A 902 -27.54 -22.97 -20.39
N LYS A 903 -28.49 -22.09 -20.02
CA LYS A 903 -29.67 -21.82 -20.83
C LYS A 903 -29.22 -21.67 -22.29
N PRO A 904 -29.73 -22.48 -23.23
CA PRO A 904 -29.35 -22.37 -24.63
C PRO A 904 -29.45 -20.92 -25.11
N GLN A 905 -28.40 -20.39 -25.75
CA GLN A 905 -28.36 -19.01 -26.30
C GLN A 905 -29.35 -18.76 -27.45
N VAL A 906 -30.30 -19.67 -27.62
CA VAL A 906 -31.40 -19.59 -28.57
C VAL A 906 -32.39 -18.55 -28.05
N SER A 907 -32.14 -17.30 -28.42
CA SER A 907 -32.96 -16.16 -28.02
C SER A 907 -34.45 -16.41 -28.27
N ALA A 908 -35.34 -15.73 -27.53
CA ALA A 908 -36.77 -15.79 -27.79
C ALA A 908 -37.13 -15.48 -29.26
N GLY A 909 -36.30 -14.66 -29.93
CA GLY A 909 -36.40 -14.39 -31.36
C GLY A 909 -36.12 -15.60 -32.26
N VAL A 910 -35.08 -16.39 -31.95
CA VAL A 910 -34.78 -17.65 -32.66
C VAL A 910 -35.81 -18.72 -32.32
N MET A 911 -36.23 -18.85 -31.05
CA MET A 911 -37.31 -19.77 -30.67
C MET A 911 -38.61 -19.51 -31.43
N THR A 912 -38.93 -18.24 -31.67
CA THR A 912 -40.09 -17.84 -32.47
C THR A 912 -39.88 -18.16 -33.96
N LEU A 913 -38.69 -17.86 -34.50
CA LEU A 913 -38.32 -18.20 -35.88
C LEU A 913 -38.43 -19.70 -36.18
N VAL A 914 -37.89 -20.55 -35.30
CA VAL A 914 -37.94 -22.02 -35.45
C VAL A 914 -39.39 -22.50 -35.48
N ARG A 915 -40.24 -22.06 -34.54
CA ARG A 915 -41.67 -22.39 -34.54
C ARG A 915 -42.39 -21.96 -35.82
N THR A 916 -42.05 -20.78 -36.35
CA THR A 916 -42.60 -20.30 -37.61
C THR A 916 -42.18 -21.18 -38.79
N LEU A 917 -40.92 -21.60 -38.86
CA LEU A 917 -40.44 -22.51 -39.90
C LEU A 917 -41.04 -23.92 -39.75
N GLU A 918 -41.18 -24.44 -38.54
CA GLU A 918 -41.89 -25.71 -38.28
C GLU A 918 -43.36 -25.65 -38.71
N ALA A 919 -44.07 -24.54 -38.45
CA ALA A 919 -45.44 -24.34 -38.92
C ALA A 919 -45.52 -24.29 -40.45
N MET A 920 -44.60 -23.58 -41.12
CA MET A 920 -44.50 -23.55 -42.58
C MET A 920 -44.18 -24.94 -43.17
N LEU A 921 -43.34 -25.74 -42.50
CA LEU A 921 -43.08 -27.12 -42.88
C LEU A 921 -44.32 -28.01 -42.74
N ALA A 922 -45.05 -27.89 -41.62
CA ALA A 922 -46.27 -28.64 -41.37
C ALA A 922 -47.36 -28.34 -42.43
N GLU A 923 -47.53 -27.07 -42.81
CA GLU A 923 -48.41 -26.64 -43.89
C GLU A 923 -47.98 -27.22 -45.25
N ALA A 924 -46.68 -27.17 -45.59
CA ALA A 924 -46.15 -27.74 -46.82
C ALA A 924 -46.34 -29.27 -46.88
N VAL A 925 -46.12 -29.97 -45.77
CA VAL A 925 -46.36 -31.41 -45.63
C VAL A 925 -47.86 -31.75 -45.73
N ALA A 926 -48.74 -30.95 -45.13
CA ALA A 926 -50.19 -31.15 -45.24
C ALA A 926 -50.69 -30.96 -46.69
N ALA A 927 -50.27 -29.89 -47.35
CA ALA A 927 -50.57 -29.64 -48.77
C ALA A 927 -49.99 -30.75 -49.68
N ARG A 928 -48.79 -31.27 -49.36
CA ARG A 928 -48.20 -32.41 -50.06
C ARG A 928 -49.01 -33.68 -49.87
N LYS A 929 -49.41 -34.00 -48.63
CA LYS A 929 -50.26 -35.18 -48.31
C LYS A 929 -51.60 -35.13 -49.05
N ALA A 930 -52.23 -33.96 -49.17
CA ALA A 930 -53.45 -33.81 -49.95
C ALA A 930 -53.24 -34.15 -51.45
N LYS A 931 -52.17 -33.64 -52.07
CA LYS A 931 -51.81 -33.96 -53.46
C LYS A 931 -51.43 -35.43 -53.66
N VAL A 932 -50.75 -36.05 -52.69
CA VAL A 932 -50.44 -37.49 -52.71
C VAL A 932 -51.73 -38.33 -52.60
N ALA A 933 -52.68 -37.95 -51.77
CA ALA A 933 -53.97 -38.62 -51.67
C ALA A 933 -54.79 -38.50 -52.98
N GLU A 934 -54.75 -37.33 -53.63
CA GLU A 934 -55.35 -37.12 -54.95
C GLU A 934 -54.66 -37.95 -56.04
N HIS A 935 -53.33 -38.02 -56.04
CA HIS A 935 -52.56 -38.85 -56.97
C HIS A 935 -52.87 -40.35 -56.80
N HIS A 936 -52.90 -40.86 -55.56
CA HIS A 936 -53.30 -42.25 -55.28
C HIS A 936 -54.78 -42.52 -55.59
N LYS A 937 -55.66 -41.52 -55.50
CA LYS A 937 -57.06 -41.64 -55.95
C LYS A 937 -57.18 -41.76 -57.48
N ALA A 938 -56.26 -41.17 -58.23
CA ALA A 938 -56.22 -41.23 -59.69
C ALA A 938 -55.44 -42.44 -60.26
N HIS A 939 -54.41 -42.95 -59.56
CA HIS A 939 -53.49 -43.99 -60.05
C HIS A 939 -53.45 -45.27 -59.21
N GLY A 940 -54.24 -45.34 -58.14
CA GLY A 940 -54.29 -46.45 -57.20
C GLY A 940 -53.34 -46.31 -56.01
N PRO A 941 -53.68 -46.92 -54.85
CA PRO A 941 -52.79 -46.94 -53.69
C PRO A 941 -51.55 -47.79 -53.97
N GLY A 942 -50.36 -47.19 -53.87
CA GLY A 942 -49.09 -47.84 -54.14
C GLY A 942 -48.42 -47.46 -55.47
N ALA A 943 -49.03 -46.57 -56.26
CA ALA A 943 -48.38 -46.00 -57.44
C ALA A 943 -47.08 -45.25 -57.09
N SER A 944 -46.05 -45.38 -57.95
CA SER A 944 -44.77 -44.68 -57.79
C SER A 944 -44.97 -43.17 -57.79
N LEU A 945 -44.68 -42.51 -56.67
CA LEU A 945 -44.81 -41.05 -56.56
C LEU A 945 -43.82 -40.33 -57.49
N PRO A 946 -44.32 -39.43 -58.37
CA PRO A 946 -43.50 -38.44 -59.09
C PRO A 946 -42.52 -37.70 -58.17
N HIS A 947 -41.40 -37.24 -58.72
CA HIS A 947 -40.37 -36.55 -57.93
C HIS A 947 -40.92 -35.33 -57.19
N ASP A 948 -41.84 -34.59 -57.82
CA ASP A 948 -42.48 -33.43 -57.21
C ASP A 948 -43.46 -33.81 -56.09
N LEU A 949 -43.90 -35.07 -55.96
CA LEU A 949 -44.81 -35.55 -54.91
C LEU A 949 -44.11 -36.26 -53.73
N ARG A 950 -42.77 -36.28 -53.70
CA ARG A 950 -41.98 -36.85 -52.59
C ARG A 950 -42.19 -36.11 -51.25
N PRO A 951 -41.90 -36.76 -50.10
CA PRO A 951 -41.99 -36.13 -48.78
C PRO A 951 -41.15 -34.85 -48.68
N VAL A 952 -41.72 -33.81 -48.06
CA VAL A 952 -41.04 -32.53 -47.85
C VAL A 952 -40.40 -32.52 -46.46
N THR A 953 -39.08 -32.32 -46.41
CA THR A 953 -38.28 -32.32 -45.17
C THR A 953 -37.62 -30.95 -44.88
N THR A 954 -37.90 -29.95 -45.73
CA THR A 954 -37.27 -28.63 -45.75
C THR A 954 -38.29 -27.54 -46.07
N VAL A 955 -37.98 -26.29 -45.72
CA VAL A 955 -38.84 -25.13 -45.94
C VAL A 955 -38.19 -24.20 -46.95
N ILE A 956 -38.82 -24.01 -48.12
CA ILE A 956 -38.40 -23.01 -49.09
C ILE A 956 -39.11 -21.69 -48.79
N ALA A 957 -38.36 -20.68 -48.36
CA ALA A 957 -38.90 -19.38 -47.97
C ALA A 957 -37.97 -18.20 -48.29
N THR A 958 -38.56 -17.05 -48.63
CA THR A 958 -37.87 -15.77 -48.66
C THR A 958 -37.90 -15.09 -47.29
N VAL A 959 -36.92 -14.22 -47.01
CA VAL A 959 -36.91 -13.41 -45.78
C VAL A 959 -38.22 -12.60 -45.62
N ARG A 960 -38.81 -12.11 -46.71
CA ARG A 960 -40.08 -11.37 -46.69
C ARG A 960 -41.28 -12.22 -46.27
N GLN A 961 -41.33 -13.51 -46.65
CA GLN A 961 -42.36 -14.44 -46.20
C GLN A 961 -42.20 -14.76 -44.71
N ILE A 962 -40.96 -14.94 -44.24
CA ILE A 962 -40.65 -15.15 -42.81
C ILE A 962 -41.01 -13.90 -41.98
N MET A 963 -40.69 -12.69 -42.46
CA MET A 963 -41.13 -11.42 -41.84
C MET A 963 -42.65 -11.34 -41.68
N ALA A 964 -43.40 -11.63 -42.74
CA ALA A 964 -44.86 -11.59 -42.72
C ALA A 964 -45.46 -12.59 -41.74
N ARG A 965 -44.90 -13.81 -41.63
CA ARG A 965 -45.32 -14.82 -40.66
C ARG A 965 -44.92 -14.51 -39.21
N LEU A 966 -43.84 -13.77 -39.01
CA LEU A 966 -43.38 -13.33 -37.68
C LEU A 966 -44.02 -12.02 -37.20
N GLY A 967 -44.72 -11.27 -38.06
CA GLY A 967 -45.25 -9.94 -37.74
C GLY A 967 -44.16 -8.87 -37.56
N ILE A 968 -42.97 -9.07 -38.15
CA ILE A 968 -41.80 -8.18 -37.95
C ILE A 968 -41.61 -7.28 -39.17
N ALA A 969 -41.67 -5.96 -38.94
CA ALA A 969 -41.49 -4.96 -40.00
C ALA A 969 -40.03 -4.81 -40.48
N SER A 970 -39.04 -5.04 -39.61
CA SER A 970 -37.61 -4.91 -39.94
C SER A 970 -37.06 -6.18 -40.60
N ARG A 971 -36.51 -6.02 -41.82
CA ARG A 971 -35.81 -7.10 -42.53
C ARG A 971 -34.55 -7.54 -41.79
N ASP A 972 -33.80 -6.61 -41.25
CA ASP A 972 -32.52 -6.87 -40.58
C ASP A 972 -32.70 -7.61 -39.27
N THR A 973 -33.79 -7.35 -38.54
CA THR A 973 -34.18 -8.12 -37.35
C THR A 973 -34.46 -9.58 -37.67
N VAL A 974 -35.06 -9.87 -38.83
CA VAL A 974 -35.30 -11.27 -39.27
C VAL A 974 -34.01 -11.90 -39.82
N ALA A 975 -33.19 -11.16 -40.55
CA ALA A 975 -31.89 -11.63 -41.03
C ALA A 975 -30.97 -12.02 -39.88
N SER A 976 -30.83 -11.15 -38.86
CA SER A 976 -30.05 -11.41 -37.65
C SER A 976 -30.56 -12.63 -36.85
N ARG A 977 -31.88 -12.84 -36.78
CA ARG A 977 -32.45 -14.06 -36.16
C ARG A 977 -32.14 -15.33 -36.96
N ILE A 978 -32.15 -15.26 -38.29
CA ILE A 978 -31.77 -16.39 -39.16
C ILE A 978 -30.28 -16.70 -38.98
N GLU A 979 -29.44 -15.67 -38.99
CA GLU A 979 -27.99 -15.78 -38.76
C GLU A 979 -27.68 -16.41 -37.40
N ALA A 980 -28.28 -15.90 -36.31
CA ALA A 980 -28.16 -16.50 -34.98
C ALA A 980 -28.67 -17.96 -34.90
N ALA A 981 -29.69 -18.33 -35.68
CA ALA A 981 -30.17 -19.71 -35.77
C ALA A 981 -29.21 -20.65 -36.52
N LEU A 982 -28.45 -20.12 -37.48
CA LEU A 982 -27.42 -20.83 -38.23
C LEU A 982 -26.15 -20.99 -37.38
N THR A 983 -25.67 -19.92 -36.76
CA THR A 983 -24.49 -19.94 -35.87
C THR A 983 -24.69 -20.85 -34.65
N SER A 984 -25.92 -21.01 -34.16
CA SER A 984 -26.25 -21.95 -33.07
C SER A 984 -26.50 -23.40 -33.52
N GLY A 985 -26.35 -23.72 -34.81
CA GLY A 985 -26.58 -25.07 -35.36
C GLY A 985 -28.03 -25.56 -35.32
N VAL A 986 -28.97 -24.71 -34.90
CA VAL A 986 -30.40 -25.01 -34.81
C VAL A 986 -31.05 -25.08 -36.19
N LEU A 987 -30.52 -24.31 -37.14
CA LEU A 987 -30.96 -24.21 -38.52
C LEU A 987 -29.81 -24.54 -39.48
N GLU A 988 -30.14 -25.09 -40.64
CA GLU A 988 -29.21 -25.36 -41.74
C GLU A 988 -29.80 -24.76 -43.03
N VAL A 989 -28.97 -24.12 -43.87
CA VAL A 989 -29.37 -23.73 -45.25
C VAL A 989 -28.86 -24.79 -46.22
N VAL A 990 -29.79 -25.47 -46.89
CA VAL A 990 -29.49 -26.60 -47.80
C VAL A 990 -28.95 -26.10 -49.14
N ASN A 991 -29.28 -24.85 -49.53
CA ASN A 991 -28.81 -24.21 -50.78
C ASN A 991 -27.98 -22.92 -50.51
N PRO A 992 -26.77 -23.03 -49.94
CA PRO A 992 -26.00 -21.87 -49.44
C PRO A 992 -25.64 -20.84 -50.51
N THR A 993 -25.54 -21.24 -51.79
CA THR A 993 -25.22 -20.38 -52.93
C THR A 993 -26.38 -19.48 -53.41
N ALA A 994 -27.57 -19.58 -52.81
CA ALA A 994 -28.72 -18.77 -53.20
C ALA A 994 -28.55 -17.27 -52.85
N PRO A 995 -28.73 -16.35 -53.83
CA PRO A 995 -28.51 -14.92 -53.61
C PRO A 995 -29.46 -14.32 -52.58
N ARG A 996 -29.06 -13.21 -51.94
CA ARG A 996 -29.68 -12.62 -50.72
C ARG A 996 -31.17 -12.25 -50.83
N ASN A 997 -31.74 -12.23 -52.04
CA ASN A 997 -33.15 -11.94 -52.33
C ASN A 997 -33.95 -13.16 -52.86
N ALA A 998 -33.31 -14.30 -53.11
CA ALA A 998 -33.97 -15.52 -53.60
C ALA A 998 -34.60 -16.33 -52.44
N PRO A 999 -35.52 -17.27 -52.74
CA PRO A 999 -35.96 -18.26 -51.76
C PRO A 999 -34.78 -19.13 -51.30
N ARG A 1000 -34.64 -19.31 -49.99
CA ARG A 1000 -33.67 -20.22 -49.39
C ARG A 1000 -34.39 -21.45 -48.85
N GLU A 1001 -33.72 -22.58 -48.93
CA GLU A 1001 -34.18 -23.86 -48.41
C GLU A 1001 -33.57 -24.08 -47.02
N TYR A 1002 -34.43 -24.07 -46.00
CA TYR A 1002 -34.05 -24.23 -44.60
C TYR A 1002 -34.41 -25.62 -44.09
N ARG A 1003 -33.50 -26.25 -43.35
CA ARG A 1003 -33.74 -27.46 -42.57
C ARG A 1003 -33.64 -27.12 -41.08
N VAL A 1004 -34.68 -27.41 -40.32
CA VAL A 1004 -34.66 -27.29 -38.85
C VAL A 1004 -33.92 -28.51 -38.31
N ARG A 1005 -32.78 -28.31 -37.64
CA ARG A 1005 -31.95 -29.39 -37.06
C ARG A 1005 -32.43 -29.75 -35.65
N VAL A 1006 -32.83 -28.75 -34.86
CA VAL A 1006 -33.31 -28.91 -33.49
C VAL A 1006 -34.72 -28.31 -33.38
N SER A 1007 -35.70 -29.13 -33.00
CA SER A 1007 -37.10 -28.69 -32.96
C SER A 1007 -37.37 -27.71 -31.82
N SER A 1008 -38.42 -26.88 -31.94
CA SER A 1008 -38.81 -25.94 -30.87
C SER A 1008 -39.27 -26.64 -29.58
N THR A 1009 -39.61 -27.93 -29.66
CA THR A 1009 -39.95 -28.77 -28.50
C THR A 1009 -38.68 -29.34 -27.87
N ALA A 1010 -37.71 -29.81 -28.66
CA ALA A 1010 -36.40 -30.23 -28.14
C ALA A 1010 -35.65 -29.05 -27.50
N LEU A 1011 -35.69 -27.87 -28.11
CA LEU A 1011 -35.15 -26.63 -27.56
C LEU A 1011 -35.81 -26.25 -26.22
N ARG A 1012 -37.14 -26.36 -26.11
CA ARG A 1012 -37.86 -26.17 -24.83
C ARG A 1012 -37.42 -27.17 -23.77
N ALA A 1013 -37.23 -28.44 -24.14
CA ALA A 1013 -36.77 -29.47 -23.21
C ALA A 1013 -35.32 -29.21 -22.74
N GLN A 1014 -34.42 -28.79 -23.63
CA GLN A 1014 -33.05 -28.36 -23.28
C GLN A 1014 -33.04 -27.12 -22.36
N ILE A 1015 -33.94 -26.16 -22.59
CA ILE A 1015 -34.13 -24.98 -21.73
C ILE A 1015 -34.68 -25.37 -20.34
N ALA A 1016 -35.50 -26.41 -20.25
CA ALA A 1016 -36.14 -26.85 -19.01
C ALA A 1016 -35.33 -27.88 -18.20
N GLY A 1017 -34.44 -28.65 -18.86
CA GLY A 1017 -33.71 -29.78 -18.26
C GLY A 1017 -32.22 -29.57 -18.01
N SER A 1018 -31.67 -28.38 -18.28
CA SER A 1018 -30.24 -28.09 -18.06
C SER A 1018 -29.93 -27.81 -16.58
N ALA A 1019 -29.90 -28.87 -15.77
CA ALA A 1019 -29.09 -28.84 -14.56
C ALA A 1019 -27.64 -28.55 -14.97
N ALA A 1020 -27.03 -27.51 -14.40
CA ALA A 1020 -25.68 -27.08 -14.78
C ALA A 1020 -24.57 -27.75 -13.95
N MET A 1021 -24.93 -28.29 -12.79
CA MET A 1021 -24.05 -28.93 -11.83
C MET A 1021 -24.84 -30.05 -11.14
N PRO A 1022 -24.27 -31.27 -10.98
CA PRO A 1022 -24.95 -32.38 -10.34
C PRO A 1022 -25.52 -32.02 -8.97
N ALA A 1023 -26.67 -32.58 -8.61
CA ALA A 1023 -27.23 -32.37 -7.28
C ALA A 1023 -26.31 -32.97 -6.21
N PRO A 1024 -26.08 -32.31 -5.05
CA PRO A 1024 -25.21 -32.83 -4.00
C PRO A 1024 -25.58 -34.24 -3.53
N ASP A 1025 -26.87 -34.57 -3.48
CA ASP A 1025 -27.34 -35.89 -3.05
C ASP A 1025 -27.00 -37.00 -4.06
N ALA A 1026 -26.93 -36.68 -5.36
CA ALA A 1026 -26.53 -37.63 -6.39
C ALA A 1026 -25.02 -37.94 -6.31
N VAL A 1027 -24.19 -36.93 -6.04
CA VAL A 1027 -22.75 -37.13 -5.79
C VAL A 1027 -22.52 -37.86 -4.47
N ALA A 1028 -23.28 -37.52 -3.42
CA ALA A 1028 -23.20 -38.20 -2.13
C ALA A 1028 -23.59 -39.68 -2.21
N ALA A 1029 -24.60 -40.04 -3.00
CA ALA A 1029 -24.99 -41.43 -3.24
C ALA A 1029 -23.87 -42.24 -3.91
N LEU A 1030 -23.19 -41.66 -4.91
CA LEU A 1030 -22.03 -42.29 -5.56
C LEU A 1030 -20.81 -42.43 -4.64
N VAL A 1031 -20.63 -41.50 -3.69
CA VAL A 1031 -19.54 -41.60 -2.69
C VAL A 1031 -19.86 -42.63 -1.59
N ALA A 1032 -21.14 -42.86 -1.31
CA ALA A 1032 -21.58 -43.83 -0.31
C ALA A 1032 -21.51 -45.29 -0.80
N ASP A 1033 -21.44 -45.52 -2.12
CA ASP A 1033 -21.37 -46.84 -2.74
C ASP A 1033 -20.19 -46.91 -3.73
N PRO A 1034 -18.98 -47.27 -3.26
CA PRO A 1034 -17.78 -47.35 -4.08
C PRO A 1034 -17.88 -48.38 -5.21
N ASP A 1035 -18.59 -49.49 -5.01
CA ASP A 1035 -18.75 -50.54 -6.02
C ASP A 1035 -19.57 -50.02 -7.21
N VAL A 1036 -20.65 -49.27 -6.95
CA VAL A 1036 -21.43 -48.57 -7.99
C VAL A 1036 -20.59 -47.49 -8.69
N LEU A 1037 -19.74 -46.77 -7.96
CA LEU A 1037 -18.86 -45.75 -8.53
C LEU A 1037 -17.82 -46.35 -9.48
N GLU A 1038 -17.11 -47.41 -9.08
CA GLU A 1038 -16.13 -48.09 -9.95
C GLU A 1038 -16.80 -48.76 -11.15
N ALA A 1039 -17.96 -49.39 -10.97
CA ALA A 1039 -18.72 -49.97 -12.08
C ALA A 1039 -19.14 -48.91 -13.12
N ALA A 1040 -19.60 -47.74 -12.66
CA ALA A 1040 -19.95 -46.63 -13.54
C ALA A 1040 -18.73 -46.03 -14.26
N LEU A 1041 -17.57 -46.00 -13.62
CA LEU A 1041 -16.31 -45.51 -14.21
C LEU A 1041 -15.78 -46.48 -15.26
N ALA A 1042 -15.74 -47.78 -14.98
CA ALA A 1042 -15.39 -48.81 -15.95
C ALA A 1042 -16.34 -48.79 -17.17
N GLN A 1043 -17.64 -48.54 -16.95
CA GLN A 1043 -18.61 -48.39 -18.05
C GLN A 1043 -18.35 -47.13 -18.89
N ALA A 1044 -18.00 -46.00 -18.25
CA ALA A 1044 -17.67 -44.76 -18.95
C ALA A 1044 -16.37 -44.85 -19.77
N GLU A 1045 -15.35 -45.53 -19.22
CA GLU A 1045 -14.07 -45.79 -19.88
C GLU A 1045 -14.25 -46.72 -21.09
N ALA A 1046 -14.99 -47.83 -20.93
CA ALA A 1046 -15.34 -48.72 -22.04
C ALA A 1046 -16.14 -48.01 -23.14
N ALA A 1047 -17.04 -47.08 -22.78
CA ALA A 1047 -17.77 -46.27 -23.75
C ALA A 1047 -16.88 -45.25 -24.49
N ALA A 1048 -15.85 -44.71 -23.82
CA ALA A 1048 -14.88 -43.83 -24.45
C ALA A 1048 -13.98 -44.57 -25.45
N LEU A 1049 -13.48 -45.77 -25.11
CA LEU A 1049 -12.72 -46.62 -26.04
C LEU A 1049 -13.56 -47.15 -27.22
N ALA A 1050 -14.89 -47.22 -27.07
CA ALA A 1050 -15.80 -47.68 -28.13
C ALA A 1050 -16.26 -46.57 -29.09
N ALA A 1051 -15.84 -45.31 -28.89
CA ALA A 1051 -16.17 -44.21 -29.79
C ALA A 1051 -15.32 -44.30 -31.07
N PRO A 1052 -15.92 -44.25 -32.28
CA PRO A 1052 -15.16 -44.34 -33.52
C PRO A 1052 -14.30 -43.07 -33.71
N GLU A 1053 -13.02 -43.27 -34.00
CA GLU A 1053 -12.12 -42.19 -34.43
C GLU A 1053 -12.67 -41.57 -35.74
N HIS A 1054 -12.83 -40.25 -35.74
CA HIS A 1054 -13.20 -39.52 -36.95
C HIS A 1054 -11.93 -39.20 -37.75
N ASP A 1055 -11.78 -39.91 -38.86
CA ASP A 1055 -10.68 -39.78 -39.83
C ASP A 1055 -10.80 -38.46 -40.63
N ASP A 1056 -10.22 -37.38 -40.11
CA ASP A 1056 -10.25 -36.03 -40.70
C ASP A 1056 -9.21 -35.89 -41.84
N ALA A 1057 -9.49 -36.57 -42.95
CA ALA A 1057 -8.68 -36.53 -44.17
C ALA A 1057 -8.86 -35.23 -44.98
N THR A 1058 -8.33 -34.09 -44.49
CA THR A 1058 -7.90 -32.96 -45.34
C THR A 1058 -6.79 -32.15 -44.68
N THR A 1059 -5.54 -32.36 -45.08
CA THR A 1059 -4.48 -31.34 -44.99
C THR A 1059 -3.60 -31.47 -46.23
N GLU A 1060 -3.59 -30.43 -47.07
CA GLU A 1060 -2.74 -30.41 -48.26
C GLU A 1060 -1.26 -30.31 -47.86
N THR A 1061 -0.45 -31.23 -48.38
CA THR A 1061 1.01 -31.18 -48.27
C THR A 1061 1.57 -29.97 -49.02
N MET A 1062 2.05 -28.96 -48.29
CA MET A 1062 3.09 -28.05 -48.79
C MET A 1062 4.42 -28.39 -48.12
N ALA A 1063 5.26 -29.13 -48.84
CA ALA A 1063 6.63 -29.37 -48.45
C ALA A 1063 7.52 -28.18 -48.82
N LEU A 1064 8.21 -27.62 -47.83
CA LEU A 1064 9.48 -26.92 -47.97
C LEU A 1064 10.33 -27.32 -46.76
N GLY A 1065 11.48 -27.94 -47.01
CA GLY A 1065 12.37 -28.43 -45.96
C GLY A 1065 13.42 -27.40 -45.55
N ASP A 1066 14.03 -27.64 -44.40
CA ASP A 1066 15.46 -27.95 -44.33
C ASP A 1066 15.69 -28.77 -43.04
N GLU A 1067 16.57 -29.76 -43.08
CA GLU A 1067 17.05 -30.44 -41.86
C GLU A 1067 17.97 -29.50 -41.07
N PRO A 1068 18.09 -29.72 -39.75
CA PRO A 1068 19.39 -30.23 -39.35
C PRO A 1068 19.32 -31.43 -38.39
N GLU A 1069 20.29 -32.30 -38.63
CA GLU A 1069 20.98 -33.25 -37.75
C GLU A 1069 20.51 -33.36 -36.28
N THR A 1070 20.23 -34.61 -35.92
CA THR A 1070 20.12 -35.10 -34.55
C THR A 1070 21.40 -34.86 -33.75
N ASP A 1071 21.29 -34.29 -32.56
CA ASP A 1071 22.16 -34.64 -31.44
C ASP A 1071 21.26 -35.05 -30.26
N ASP A 1072 21.62 -36.16 -29.63
CA ASP A 1072 20.98 -36.69 -28.42
C ASP A 1072 21.31 -35.81 -27.19
N ASP A 1073 20.79 -36.21 -26.02
CA ASP A 1073 21.00 -35.61 -24.69
C ASP A 1073 20.23 -34.31 -24.38
N VAL A 1074 19.00 -34.45 -23.84
CA VAL A 1074 18.74 -34.21 -22.40
C VAL A 1074 17.57 -35.09 -21.97
N ALA A 1075 17.87 -36.20 -21.31
CA ALA A 1075 16.91 -36.87 -20.43
C ALA A 1075 17.20 -36.41 -18.99
N ASP A 1076 16.41 -35.47 -18.48
CA ASP A 1076 16.13 -35.28 -17.05
C ASP A 1076 15.08 -34.18 -16.84
N ILE A 1077 14.49 -34.13 -15.65
CA ILE A 1077 13.40 -33.24 -15.19
C ILE A 1077 11.98 -33.71 -15.59
N VAL A 1078 11.45 -34.62 -14.78
CA VAL A 1078 10.04 -34.65 -14.33
C VAL A 1078 10.03 -34.29 -12.86
#